data_AF-A0A944KHX0-F1
#
_entry.id   AF-A0A944KHX0-F1
#
_cell.length_a   1.000
_cell.length_b   1.000
_cell.length_c   1.000
_cell.angle_alpha   90.00
_cell.angle_beta   90.00
_cell.angle_gamma   90.00
#
_symmetry.space_group_name_H-M   'P 1'
#
loop_
_entity.id
_entity.type
_entity.pdbx_description
1 polymer ?
#
loop_
_entity_poly.entity_id
_entity_poly.type
_entity_poly.pdbx_seq_one_letter_code
_entity_poly.pdbx_strand_id
1 'polypeptide(L)'
;MENAPPPAEELVILDRELGQIEARRAQLLARRAWLLSAMQQAVAPQNPFAPQHAPRNDASPRSAQNVLLTLGGILLTIAAVAFTLVSWGHMGIGGRSAVLGAVTALALAAPAPLLRRGLVSTAESVGALGLALTVLDAYAVHRVAAPDTDGLAYAAVSSAVLAGLWAAYGLGFGRLRLPLPAALITAQLPFVLWALAADASPLTLTWALLATAALDVAVVLWGTGRAVRPLACAGAWLTGAGALLSAAAMSVAAASSTDALRPGVLLLAVAALGLFAAWRAPAPQAAAPSPHAVAASAVAGLAVLAAVGGVLRPAVPDAWAVPVYVLCAVALLAVVRANLPRPMVLGLAGSSGAVLAAATLWALPLVAVTLLGPAAWAERAWSGAPAGVREALASEVPWSWTSTAPLVLLTVAAVAATTHRLTAPGSTRRAPAACVALALSWAAAYATGAALDLGYPAAVTLYVLLAAAPLALAVRATAPGSPLALTALACAVASAVSVSLLALAAQAATFAVLGVMLALFGASAALGGGAVTPPVAAGAAVVYATGLAGAAASSFALAPHHAGLVILAVPAAAAVLAARIRDHVTALPLEVTGAAAGLLAIGLTVNHAPTLALALALSGVIAAGTAVRAGRRPVGYAAAALFVLATWVRLGASDVVTPEAYTLPVTVPALAIGVLRRRRDPGASSWAAYGPGLAATLLPSLIAAWGDQHWLRPLLLGAAALAVTLTGARQRLQALLVLGSAVLTLVALHELAPYVVQVVGALPRWLPPALAGLLLLAVGATYEQRLRDARRLRDTLGRMR
;
A
#
# COMPACT_ATOMS: atom_id res chain seq x y z
N MET A 1 19.62 -12.82 -28.94
CA MET A 1 19.73 -14.29 -28.83
C MET A 1 20.01 -14.59 -27.38
N GLU A 2 18.95 -14.75 -26.58
CA GLU A 2 19.06 -15.26 -25.22
C GLU A 2 18.96 -16.78 -25.28
N ASN A 3 19.91 -17.45 -24.66
CA ASN A 3 20.09 -18.89 -24.69
C ASN A 3 18.86 -19.59 -24.11
N ALA A 4 18.03 -20.18 -24.97
CA ALA A 4 16.98 -21.09 -24.53
C ALA A 4 17.65 -22.27 -23.80
N PRO A 5 17.16 -22.65 -22.59
CA PRO A 5 17.70 -23.79 -21.87
C PRO A 5 17.49 -25.08 -22.69
N PRO A 6 18.32 -26.12 -22.49
CA PRO A 6 18.11 -27.40 -23.14
C PRO A 6 16.70 -27.94 -22.82
N PRO A 7 16.02 -28.61 -23.78
CA PRO A 7 14.60 -28.94 -23.69
C PRO A 7 14.20 -29.79 -22.46
N ALA A 8 15.16 -30.52 -21.87
CA ALA A 8 14.94 -31.25 -20.62
C ALA A 8 14.81 -30.32 -19.41
N GLU A 9 15.55 -29.22 -19.36
CA GLU A 9 15.45 -28.21 -18.29
C GLU A 9 14.17 -27.37 -18.45
N GLU A 10 13.79 -27.07 -19.69
CA GLU A 10 12.54 -26.36 -20.00
C GLU A 10 11.30 -27.17 -19.58
N LEU A 11 11.28 -28.48 -19.84
CA LEU A 11 10.23 -29.38 -19.37
C LEU A 11 10.14 -29.43 -17.84
N VAL A 12 11.26 -29.47 -17.13
CA VAL A 12 11.28 -29.46 -15.66
C VAL A 12 10.74 -28.13 -15.10
N ILE A 13 11.01 -27.02 -15.78
CA ILE A 13 10.46 -25.71 -15.41
C ILE A 13 8.95 -25.69 -15.63
N LEU A 14 8.47 -26.16 -16.79
CA LEU A 14 7.04 -26.24 -17.11
C LEU A 14 6.26 -27.16 -16.16
N ASP A 15 6.81 -28.33 -15.82
CA ASP A 15 6.19 -29.25 -14.86
C ASP A 15 6.08 -28.64 -13.45
N ARG A 16 7.08 -27.86 -13.04
CA ARG A 16 7.03 -27.12 -11.77
C ARG A 16 5.97 -26.02 -11.82
N GLU A 17 5.85 -25.28 -12.91
CA GLU A 17 4.81 -24.25 -13.06
C GLU A 17 3.41 -24.85 -13.09
N LEU A 18 3.21 -25.96 -13.79
CA LEU A 18 1.95 -26.71 -13.80
C LEU A 18 1.59 -27.20 -12.38
N GLY A 19 2.56 -27.74 -11.65
CA GLY A 19 2.36 -28.15 -10.26
C GLY A 19 1.99 -26.98 -9.32
N GLN A 20 2.57 -25.79 -9.53
CA GLN A 20 2.20 -24.58 -8.78
C GLN A 20 0.77 -24.13 -9.10
N ILE A 21 0.36 -24.19 -10.37
CA ILE A 21 -1.01 -23.86 -10.79
C ILE A 21 -2.02 -24.83 -10.18
N GLU A 22 -1.72 -26.12 -10.15
CA GLU A 22 -2.59 -27.13 -9.52
C GLU A 22 -2.71 -26.93 -8.01
N ALA A 23 -1.60 -26.65 -7.32
CA ALA A 23 -1.61 -26.32 -5.90
C ALA A 23 -2.46 -25.06 -5.62
N ARG A 24 -2.34 -24.03 -6.47
CA ARG A 24 -3.13 -22.81 -6.33
C ARG A 24 -4.61 -23.06 -6.59
N ARG A 25 -4.96 -23.89 -7.57
CA ARG A 25 -6.34 -24.31 -7.85
C ARG A 25 -6.93 -25.06 -6.65
N ALA A 26 -6.19 -26.00 -6.06
CA ALA A 26 -6.62 -26.74 -4.87
C ALA A 26 -6.88 -25.80 -3.68
N GLN A 27 -6.00 -24.82 -3.46
CA GLN A 27 -6.16 -23.81 -2.41
C GLN A 27 -7.43 -22.96 -2.61
N LEU A 28 -7.71 -22.51 -3.84
CA LEU A 28 -8.90 -21.74 -4.16
C LEU A 28 -10.18 -22.55 -3.97
N LEU A 29 -10.17 -23.84 -4.33
CA LEU A 29 -11.29 -24.75 -4.11
C LEU A 29 -11.54 -25.00 -2.61
N ALA A 30 -10.47 -25.19 -1.82
CA ALA A 30 -10.58 -25.32 -0.37
C ALA A 30 -11.14 -24.04 0.27
N ARG A 31 -10.69 -22.86 -0.19
CA ARG A 31 -11.21 -21.57 0.28
C ARG A 31 -12.67 -21.37 -0.09
N ARG A 32 -13.08 -21.76 -1.30
CA ARG A 32 -14.49 -21.75 -1.73
C ARG A 32 -15.35 -22.66 -0.85
N ALA A 33 -14.89 -23.89 -0.58
CA ALA A 33 -15.60 -24.83 0.29
C ALA A 33 -15.79 -24.26 1.71
N TRP A 34 -14.74 -23.66 2.26
CA TRP A 34 -14.80 -22.98 3.56
C TRP A 34 -15.73 -21.76 3.56
N LEU A 35 -15.73 -20.95 2.51
CA LEU A 35 -16.66 -19.81 2.39
C LEU A 35 -18.11 -20.27 2.32
N LEU A 36 -18.39 -21.37 1.62
CA LEU A 36 -19.73 -21.96 1.55
C LEU A 36 -20.18 -22.49 2.92
N SER A 37 -19.30 -23.14 3.70
CA SER A 37 -19.66 -23.61 5.04
C SER A 37 -19.85 -22.46 6.03
N ALA A 38 -19.03 -21.41 5.96
CA ALA A 38 -19.20 -20.20 6.77
C ALA A 38 -20.51 -19.47 6.44
N MET A 39 -20.89 -19.39 5.16
CA MET A 39 -22.19 -18.84 4.74
C MET A 39 -23.36 -19.67 5.25
N GLN A 40 -23.26 -21.00 5.26
CA GLN A 40 -24.29 -21.88 5.82
C GLN A 40 -24.43 -21.72 7.33
N GLN A 41 -23.32 -21.52 8.05
CA GLN A 41 -23.33 -21.28 9.50
C GLN A 41 -23.88 -19.89 9.86
N ALA A 42 -23.61 -18.86 9.05
CA ALA A 42 -24.09 -17.50 9.29
C ALA A 42 -25.61 -17.32 9.04
N VAL A 43 -26.25 -18.26 8.33
CA VAL A 43 -27.67 -18.20 7.95
C VAL A 43 -28.58 -19.04 8.87
N ALA A 44 -28.05 -19.77 9.84
CA ALA A 44 -28.85 -20.65 10.71
C ALA A 44 -29.22 -19.97 12.06
N PRO A 45 -30.48 -19.61 12.33
CA PRO A 45 -30.97 -19.43 13.69
C PRO A 45 -31.13 -20.81 14.36
N GLN A 46 -30.60 -20.97 15.56
CA GLN A 46 -30.80 -22.16 16.39
C GLN A 46 -32.27 -22.26 16.82
N ASN A 47 -33.05 -23.11 16.16
CA ASN A 47 -34.43 -23.42 16.55
C ASN A 47 -34.53 -24.92 16.89
N PRO A 48 -34.80 -25.35 18.14
CA PRO A 48 -34.70 -26.75 18.55
C PRO A 48 -35.79 -27.70 18.02
N PHE A 49 -36.75 -27.21 17.23
CA PHE A 49 -37.94 -27.98 16.81
C PHE A 49 -38.26 -27.86 15.31
N ALA A 50 -37.25 -27.83 14.44
CA ALA A 50 -37.48 -27.87 12.99
C ALA A 50 -37.29 -29.30 12.44
N PRO A 51 -38.25 -29.84 11.65
CA PRO A 51 -38.07 -31.14 11.01
C PRO A 51 -36.86 -31.09 10.06
N GLN A 52 -36.02 -32.12 10.17
CA GLN A 52 -34.77 -32.29 9.42
C GLN A 52 -35.04 -32.18 7.92
N HIS A 53 -34.50 -31.12 7.29
CA HIS A 53 -34.50 -31.01 5.84
C HIS A 53 -33.52 -32.04 5.27
N ALA A 54 -34.06 -32.94 4.44
CA ALA A 54 -33.31 -33.93 3.69
C ALA A 54 -32.22 -33.29 2.81
N PRO A 55 -31.12 -34.01 2.53
CA PRO A 55 -30.05 -33.52 1.67
C PRO A 55 -30.60 -33.13 0.29
N ARG A 56 -30.31 -31.91 -0.15
CA ARG A 56 -30.60 -31.47 -1.51
C ARG A 56 -29.71 -32.27 -2.46
N ASN A 57 -30.30 -33.24 -3.14
CA ASN A 57 -29.71 -33.87 -4.31
C ASN A 57 -29.46 -32.81 -5.39
N ASP A 58 -28.20 -32.66 -5.78
CA ASP A 58 -27.77 -32.01 -7.01
C ASP A 58 -28.21 -32.86 -8.21
N ALA A 59 -29.49 -32.77 -8.55
CA ALA A 59 -30.14 -33.10 -9.83
C ALA A 59 -31.62 -33.38 -9.53
N SER A 60 -32.41 -32.33 -9.26
CA SER A 60 -33.86 -32.51 -9.23
C SER A 60 -34.35 -32.86 -10.66
N PRO A 61 -35.31 -33.79 -10.82
CA PRO A 61 -35.90 -34.13 -12.12
C PRO A 61 -36.51 -32.94 -12.86
N ARG A 62 -36.77 -31.82 -12.16
CA ARG A 62 -37.20 -30.54 -12.73
C ARG A 62 -36.08 -29.80 -13.49
N SER A 63 -34.82 -30.00 -13.14
CA SER A 63 -33.67 -29.42 -13.85
C SER A 63 -33.45 -30.08 -15.21
N ALA A 64 -33.40 -31.43 -15.25
CA ALA A 64 -33.25 -32.18 -16.50
C ALA A 64 -34.43 -31.95 -17.46
N GLN A 65 -35.66 -31.86 -16.94
CA GLN A 65 -36.85 -31.55 -17.73
C GLN A 65 -36.80 -30.12 -18.31
N ASN A 66 -36.37 -29.13 -17.53
CA ASN A 66 -36.21 -27.75 -18.01
C ASN A 66 -35.04 -27.62 -19.00
N VAL A 67 -33.96 -28.40 -18.84
CA VAL A 67 -32.85 -28.45 -19.81
C VAL A 67 -33.31 -29.11 -21.11
N LEU A 68 -34.05 -30.22 -21.06
CA LEU A 68 -34.61 -30.87 -22.26
C LEU A 68 -35.64 -29.99 -22.97
N LEU A 69 -36.49 -29.27 -22.23
CA LEU A 69 -37.46 -28.32 -22.80
C LEU A 69 -36.79 -27.07 -23.39
N THR A 70 -35.75 -26.53 -22.76
CA THR A 70 -35.00 -25.37 -23.29
C THR A 70 -34.16 -25.77 -24.49
N LEU A 71 -33.45 -26.90 -24.43
CA LEU A 71 -32.71 -27.46 -25.57
C LEU A 71 -33.64 -27.78 -26.74
N GLY A 72 -34.82 -28.38 -26.47
CA GLY A 72 -35.84 -28.63 -27.47
C GLY A 72 -36.39 -27.34 -28.10
N GLY A 73 -36.67 -26.31 -27.29
CA GLY A 73 -37.07 -25.00 -27.79
C GLY A 73 -35.99 -24.32 -28.63
N ILE A 74 -34.72 -24.39 -28.20
CA ILE A 74 -33.57 -23.85 -28.95
C ILE A 74 -33.40 -24.59 -30.28
N LEU A 75 -33.43 -25.93 -30.29
CA LEU A 75 -33.34 -26.73 -31.51
C LEU A 75 -34.47 -26.43 -32.49
N LEU A 76 -35.70 -26.25 -31.99
CA LEU A 76 -36.84 -25.86 -32.84
C LEU A 76 -36.67 -24.45 -33.40
N THR A 77 -36.13 -23.52 -32.61
CA THR A 77 -35.84 -22.15 -33.06
C THR A 77 -34.74 -22.15 -34.12
N ILE A 78 -33.68 -22.94 -33.95
CA ILE A 78 -32.61 -23.12 -34.93
C ILE A 78 -33.17 -23.75 -36.22
N ALA A 79 -34.04 -24.77 -36.11
CA ALA A 79 -34.68 -25.37 -37.26
C ALA A 79 -35.57 -24.34 -38.02
N ALA A 80 -36.30 -23.48 -37.32
CA ALA A 80 -37.06 -22.40 -37.92
C ALA A 80 -36.16 -21.34 -38.59
N VAL A 81 -35.02 -21.00 -37.99
CA VAL A 81 -33.99 -20.11 -38.60
C VAL A 81 -33.42 -20.73 -39.88
N ALA A 82 -33.05 -22.02 -39.85
CA ALA A 82 -32.54 -22.73 -41.03
C ALA A 82 -33.59 -22.81 -42.14
N PHE A 83 -34.85 -23.11 -41.80
CA PHE A 83 -35.95 -23.15 -42.76
C PHE A 83 -36.25 -21.78 -43.39
N THR A 84 -36.08 -20.68 -42.64
CA THR A 84 -36.29 -19.32 -43.14
C THR A 84 -35.13 -18.80 -44.00
N LEU A 85 -33.88 -19.19 -43.71
CA LEU A 85 -32.69 -18.69 -44.42
C LEU A 85 -32.22 -19.58 -45.58
N VAL A 86 -32.47 -20.89 -45.56
CA VAL A 86 -31.96 -21.83 -46.58
C VAL A 86 -32.90 -21.95 -47.77
N SER A 87 -32.35 -21.80 -48.99
CA SER A 87 -33.09 -21.95 -50.25
C SER A 87 -33.34 -23.42 -50.60
N TRP A 88 -34.55 -23.92 -50.31
CA TRP A 88 -35.08 -25.17 -50.86
C TRP A 88 -35.77 -24.88 -52.21
N GLY A 89 -35.14 -25.29 -53.30
CA GLY A 89 -35.32 -24.79 -54.68
C GLY A 89 -36.70 -24.86 -55.35
N HIS A 90 -37.81 -25.05 -54.63
CA HIS A 90 -39.17 -25.17 -55.19
C HIS A 90 -40.20 -24.30 -54.46
N MET A 91 -39.91 -23.82 -53.24
CA MET A 91 -40.78 -22.89 -52.51
C MET A 91 -40.20 -21.47 -52.58
N GLY A 92 -40.93 -20.56 -53.23
CA GLY A 92 -40.64 -19.12 -53.17
C GLY A 92 -40.74 -18.57 -51.74
N ILE A 93 -40.10 -17.43 -51.50
CA ILE A 93 -39.98 -16.84 -50.15
C ILE A 93 -41.37 -16.55 -49.53
N GLY A 94 -42.35 -16.15 -50.35
CA GLY A 94 -43.75 -15.94 -49.91
C GLY A 94 -44.48 -17.22 -49.45
N GLY A 95 -44.17 -18.39 -50.02
CA GLY A 95 -44.75 -19.67 -49.58
C GLY A 95 -44.20 -20.09 -48.21
N ARG A 96 -42.92 -19.82 -47.95
CA ARG A 96 -42.28 -20.13 -46.67
C ARG A 96 -42.75 -19.19 -45.55
N SER A 97 -43.01 -17.92 -45.85
CA SER A 97 -43.58 -16.98 -44.86
C SER A 97 -45.02 -17.34 -44.46
N ALA A 98 -45.83 -17.88 -45.38
CA ALA A 98 -47.19 -18.35 -45.06
C ALA A 98 -47.18 -19.57 -44.12
N VAL A 99 -46.28 -20.53 -44.37
CA VAL A 99 -46.09 -21.70 -43.49
C VAL A 99 -45.57 -21.28 -42.12
N LEU A 100 -44.56 -20.40 -42.08
CA LEU A 100 -44.01 -19.88 -40.83
C LEU A 100 -45.09 -19.15 -40.01
N GLY A 101 -45.86 -18.25 -40.62
CA GLY A 101 -46.94 -17.53 -39.95
C GLY A 101 -48.04 -18.44 -39.39
N ALA A 102 -48.39 -19.52 -40.09
CA ALA A 102 -49.33 -20.52 -39.57
C ALA A 102 -48.77 -21.27 -38.34
N VAL A 103 -47.48 -21.62 -38.37
CA VAL A 103 -46.78 -22.24 -37.23
C VAL A 103 -46.69 -21.27 -36.05
N THR A 104 -46.39 -19.99 -36.28
CA THR A 104 -46.35 -18.95 -35.25
C THR A 104 -47.73 -18.76 -34.60
N ALA A 105 -48.80 -18.69 -35.39
CA ALA A 105 -50.16 -18.55 -34.86
C ALA A 105 -50.55 -19.74 -33.96
N LEU A 106 -50.22 -20.96 -34.37
CA LEU A 106 -50.42 -22.17 -33.56
C LEU A 106 -49.59 -22.14 -32.27
N ALA A 107 -48.31 -21.74 -32.35
CA ALA A 107 -47.43 -21.61 -31.20
C ALA A 107 -47.91 -20.56 -30.20
N LEU A 108 -48.45 -19.42 -30.67
CA LEU A 108 -49.01 -18.37 -29.80
C LEU A 108 -50.39 -18.74 -29.20
N ALA A 109 -51.18 -19.58 -29.88
CA ALA A 109 -52.48 -20.05 -29.39
C ALA A 109 -52.37 -21.21 -28.38
N ALA A 110 -51.35 -22.08 -28.51
CA ALA A 110 -51.17 -23.27 -27.69
C ALA A 110 -51.06 -23.02 -26.16
N PRO A 111 -50.49 -21.91 -25.66
CA PRO A 111 -50.47 -21.59 -24.23
C PRO A 111 -51.87 -21.47 -23.59
N ALA A 112 -52.91 -21.09 -24.33
CA ALA A 112 -54.26 -20.94 -23.79
C ALA A 112 -54.86 -22.26 -23.25
N PRO A 113 -54.94 -23.37 -24.01
CA PRO A 113 -55.40 -24.66 -23.48
C PRO A 113 -54.42 -25.27 -22.47
N LEU A 114 -53.11 -25.03 -22.59
CA LEU A 114 -52.11 -25.53 -21.64
C LEU A 114 -52.24 -24.90 -20.25
N LEU A 115 -52.52 -23.59 -20.19
CA LEU A 115 -52.79 -22.87 -18.94
C LEU A 115 -54.11 -23.31 -18.29
N ARG A 116 -55.14 -23.62 -19.10
CA ARG A 116 -56.40 -24.21 -18.61
C ARG A 116 -56.20 -25.60 -17.99
N ARG A 117 -55.20 -26.35 -18.46
CA ARG A 117 -54.80 -27.67 -17.94
C ARG A 117 -53.74 -27.63 -16.83
N GLY A 118 -53.32 -26.44 -16.39
CA GLY A 118 -52.34 -26.29 -15.30
C GLY A 118 -50.87 -26.50 -15.68
N LEU A 119 -50.54 -26.64 -16.97
CA LEU A 119 -49.19 -26.93 -17.47
C LEU A 119 -48.39 -25.64 -17.72
N VAL A 120 -48.05 -24.91 -16.65
CA VAL A 120 -47.44 -23.56 -16.75
C VAL A 120 -46.04 -23.57 -17.40
N SER A 121 -45.17 -24.53 -17.06
CA SER A 121 -43.80 -24.59 -17.60
C SER A 121 -43.80 -24.83 -19.12
N THR A 122 -44.61 -25.78 -19.59
CA THR A 122 -44.75 -26.07 -21.03
C THR A 122 -45.39 -24.89 -21.77
N ALA A 123 -46.38 -24.22 -21.17
CA ALA A 123 -46.98 -23.03 -21.74
C ALA A 123 -45.97 -21.87 -21.86
N GLU A 124 -45.03 -21.73 -20.92
CA GLU A 124 -43.94 -20.75 -21.01
C GLU A 124 -42.93 -21.10 -22.10
N SER A 125 -42.51 -22.37 -22.25
CA SER A 125 -41.60 -22.79 -23.31
C SER A 125 -42.21 -22.60 -24.71
N VAL A 126 -43.47 -22.99 -24.88
CA VAL A 126 -44.19 -22.82 -26.17
C VAL A 126 -44.48 -21.34 -26.43
N GLY A 127 -44.82 -20.57 -25.40
CA GLY A 127 -44.96 -19.12 -25.51
C GLY A 127 -43.65 -18.44 -25.92
N ALA A 128 -42.52 -18.80 -25.30
CA ALA A 128 -41.19 -18.27 -25.65
C ALA A 128 -40.80 -18.59 -27.10
N LEU A 129 -41.08 -19.82 -27.57
CA LEU A 129 -40.93 -20.20 -28.98
C LEU A 129 -41.81 -19.34 -29.88
N GLY A 130 -43.08 -19.13 -29.53
CA GLY A 130 -43.99 -18.25 -30.26
C GLY A 130 -43.45 -16.82 -30.39
N LEU A 131 -42.90 -16.24 -29.31
CA LEU A 131 -42.25 -14.92 -29.35
C LEU A 131 -41.04 -14.92 -30.30
N ALA A 132 -40.17 -15.94 -30.24
CA ALA A 132 -39.03 -16.06 -31.14
C ALA A 132 -39.44 -16.16 -32.62
N LEU A 133 -40.49 -16.94 -32.91
CA LEU A 133 -41.06 -17.05 -34.25
C LEU A 133 -41.61 -15.71 -34.76
N THR A 134 -42.22 -14.88 -33.90
CA THR A 134 -42.67 -13.54 -34.34
C THR A 134 -41.53 -12.61 -34.76
N VAL A 135 -40.31 -12.78 -34.23
CA VAL A 135 -39.12 -12.06 -34.70
C VAL A 135 -38.73 -12.53 -36.11
N LEU A 136 -38.79 -13.84 -36.35
CA LEU A 136 -38.53 -14.41 -37.68
C LEU A 136 -39.60 -14.01 -38.69
N ASP A 137 -40.86 -13.92 -38.29
CA ASP A 137 -41.95 -13.40 -39.12
C ASP A 137 -41.68 -11.94 -39.52
N ALA A 138 -41.26 -11.09 -38.57
CA ALA A 138 -40.91 -9.71 -38.87
C ALA A 138 -39.76 -9.61 -39.88
N TYR A 139 -38.73 -10.46 -39.77
CA TYR A 139 -37.64 -10.54 -40.73
C TYR A 139 -38.09 -11.06 -42.10
N ALA A 140 -38.94 -12.09 -42.14
CA ALA A 140 -39.50 -12.62 -43.37
C ALA A 140 -40.33 -11.56 -44.11
N VAL A 141 -41.14 -10.78 -43.39
CA VAL A 141 -41.92 -9.67 -43.96
C VAL A 141 -41.01 -8.60 -44.55
N HIS A 142 -39.91 -8.23 -43.87
CA HIS A 142 -38.94 -7.28 -44.43
C HIS A 142 -38.37 -7.75 -45.77
N ARG A 143 -37.95 -9.01 -45.84
CA ARG A 143 -37.31 -9.59 -47.03
C ARG A 143 -38.26 -9.79 -48.21
N VAL A 144 -39.56 -9.99 -47.96
CA VAL A 144 -40.55 -10.28 -49.01
C VAL A 144 -41.34 -9.04 -49.42
N ALA A 145 -41.84 -8.28 -48.45
CA ALA A 145 -42.80 -7.21 -48.69
C ALA A 145 -42.16 -5.82 -48.75
N ALA A 146 -40.96 -5.65 -48.16
CA ALA A 146 -40.30 -4.35 -48.06
C ALA A 146 -38.77 -4.43 -48.20
N PRO A 147 -38.21 -5.10 -49.24
CA PRO A 147 -36.76 -5.33 -49.36
C PRO A 147 -35.96 -4.04 -49.56
N ASP A 148 -36.58 -2.99 -50.11
CA ASP A 148 -35.94 -1.70 -50.39
C ASP A 148 -36.00 -0.73 -49.21
N THR A 149 -36.60 -1.13 -48.09
CA THR A 149 -36.63 -0.30 -46.87
C THR A 149 -35.33 -0.42 -46.11
N ASP A 150 -34.88 0.68 -45.47
CA ASP A 150 -33.72 0.63 -44.59
C ASP A 150 -33.97 -0.37 -43.44
N GLY A 151 -33.04 -1.31 -43.28
CA GLY A 151 -33.14 -2.39 -42.32
C GLY A 151 -33.18 -1.90 -40.87
N LEU A 152 -32.50 -0.79 -40.56
CA LEU A 152 -32.51 -0.21 -39.22
C LEU A 152 -33.84 0.47 -38.91
N ALA A 153 -34.40 1.24 -39.86
CA ALA A 153 -35.72 1.85 -39.74
C ALA A 153 -36.81 0.79 -39.57
N TYR A 154 -36.76 -0.28 -40.38
CA TYR A 154 -37.70 -1.39 -40.27
C TYR A 154 -37.57 -2.10 -38.90
N ALA A 155 -36.34 -2.36 -38.44
CA ALA A 155 -36.09 -2.98 -37.14
C ALA A 155 -36.58 -2.12 -35.95
N ALA A 156 -36.50 -0.79 -36.05
CA ALA A 156 -37.03 0.13 -35.04
C ALA A 156 -38.55 0.01 -34.92
N VAL A 157 -39.27 0.00 -36.05
CA VAL A 157 -40.73 -0.14 -36.07
C VAL A 157 -41.15 -1.55 -35.64
N SER A 158 -40.49 -2.58 -36.16
CA SER A 158 -40.83 -3.97 -35.84
C SER A 158 -40.58 -4.28 -34.37
N SER A 159 -39.50 -3.77 -33.76
CA SER A 159 -39.24 -3.95 -32.33
C SER A 159 -40.29 -3.25 -31.45
N ALA A 160 -40.78 -2.06 -31.84
CA ALA A 160 -41.87 -1.38 -31.14
C ALA A 160 -43.18 -2.16 -31.22
N VAL A 161 -43.53 -2.67 -32.41
CA VAL A 161 -44.73 -3.48 -32.63
C VAL A 161 -44.65 -4.78 -31.85
N LEU A 162 -43.51 -5.50 -31.91
CA LEU A 162 -43.30 -6.74 -31.17
C LEU A 162 -43.35 -6.50 -29.65
N ALA A 163 -42.72 -5.43 -29.14
CA ALA A 163 -42.81 -5.07 -27.72
C ALA A 163 -44.26 -4.85 -27.26
N GLY A 164 -45.06 -4.12 -28.07
CA GLY A 164 -46.48 -3.90 -27.79
C GLY A 164 -47.30 -5.20 -27.81
N LEU A 165 -47.09 -6.04 -28.83
CA LEU A 165 -47.76 -7.34 -28.96
C LEU A 165 -47.41 -8.28 -27.80
N TRP A 166 -46.14 -8.34 -27.40
CA TRP A 166 -45.66 -9.18 -26.32
C TRP A 166 -46.14 -8.68 -24.95
N ALA A 167 -46.21 -7.36 -24.75
CA ALA A 167 -46.80 -6.77 -23.56
C ALA A 167 -48.30 -7.08 -23.46
N ALA A 168 -49.06 -6.92 -24.55
CA ALA A 168 -50.48 -7.27 -24.60
C ALA A 168 -50.70 -8.78 -24.37
N TYR A 169 -49.86 -9.63 -24.97
CA TYR A 169 -49.88 -11.07 -24.77
C TYR A 169 -49.61 -11.45 -23.30
N GLY A 170 -48.59 -10.87 -22.68
CA GLY A 170 -48.26 -11.11 -21.28
C GLY A 170 -49.34 -10.64 -20.30
N LEU A 171 -49.93 -9.46 -20.53
CA LEU A 171 -51.02 -8.92 -19.73
C LEU A 171 -52.32 -9.72 -19.89
N GLY A 172 -52.62 -10.19 -21.11
CA GLY A 172 -53.84 -10.96 -21.41
C GLY A 172 -53.88 -12.34 -20.75
N PHE A 173 -52.73 -13.03 -20.63
CA PHE A 173 -52.67 -14.34 -19.97
C PHE A 173 -52.43 -14.26 -18.46
N GLY A 174 -51.73 -13.21 -17.97
CA GLY A 174 -51.49 -12.92 -16.54
C GLY A 174 -50.66 -13.95 -15.75
N ARG A 175 -50.53 -15.19 -16.25
CA ARG A 175 -49.83 -16.33 -15.63
C ARG A 175 -48.46 -16.63 -16.25
N LEU A 176 -48.17 -16.09 -17.43
CA LEU A 176 -46.89 -16.25 -18.12
C LEU A 176 -45.88 -15.22 -17.60
N ARG A 177 -44.68 -15.64 -17.18
CA ARG A 177 -43.67 -14.76 -16.58
C ARG A 177 -42.69 -14.16 -17.59
N LEU A 178 -42.47 -14.86 -18.71
CA LEU A 178 -41.48 -14.51 -19.74
C LEU A 178 -41.85 -13.38 -20.72
N PRO A 179 -43.13 -13.19 -21.15
CA PRO A 179 -43.45 -12.23 -22.20
C PRO A 179 -43.28 -10.76 -21.77
N LEU A 180 -43.52 -10.43 -20.51
CA LEU A 180 -43.37 -9.04 -20.01
C LEU A 180 -41.89 -8.58 -19.93
N PRO A 181 -40.94 -9.37 -19.37
CA PRO A 181 -39.52 -9.11 -19.50
C PRO A 181 -39.02 -9.00 -20.94
N ALA A 182 -39.46 -9.91 -21.83
CA ALA A 182 -39.08 -9.89 -23.24
C ALA A 182 -39.57 -8.61 -23.94
N ALA A 183 -40.82 -8.21 -23.67
CA ALA A 183 -41.40 -6.97 -24.17
C ALA A 183 -40.64 -5.73 -23.70
N LEU A 184 -40.19 -5.71 -22.44
CA LEU A 184 -39.40 -4.59 -21.91
C LEU A 184 -38.05 -4.47 -22.62
N ILE A 185 -37.33 -5.59 -22.78
CA ILE A 185 -36.02 -5.59 -23.45
C ILE A 185 -36.16 -5.13 -24.90
N THR A 186 -37.19 -5.60 -25.62
CA THR A 186 -37.43 -5.14 -26.98
C THR A 186 -37.91 -3.70 -27.05
N ALA A 187 -38.62 -3.20 -26.04
CA ALA A 187 -39.03 -1.79 -25.96
C ALA A 187 -37.86 -0.80 -25.78
N GLN A 188 -36.65 -1.26 -25.44
CA GLN A 188 -35.46 -0.40 -25.32
C GLN A 188 -34.80 -0.06 -26.67
N LEU A 189 -35.08 -0.85 -27.70
CA LEU A 189 -34.45 -0.75 -29.03
C LEU A 189 -35.04 0.31 -29.98
N PRO A 190 -36.36 0.62 -30.00
CA PRO A 190 -36.96 1.43 -31.06
C PRO A 190 -36.34 2.81 -31.20
N PHE A 191 -36.14 3.54 -30.11
CA PHE A 191 -35.59 4.90 -30.16
C PHE A 191 -34.12 4.91 -30.60
N VAL A 192 -33.33 3.92 -30.18
CA VAL A 192 -31.92 3.81 -30.54
C VAL A 192 -31.76 3.43 -32.01
N LEU A 193 -32.53 2.42 -32.47
CA LEU A 193 -32.51 1.98 -33.86
C LEU A 193 -33.05 3.06 -34.80
N TRP A 194 -34.09 3.79 -34.40
CA TRP A 194 -34.61 4.93 -35.16
C TRP A 194 -33.57 6.05 -35.30
N ALA A 195 -32.88 6.41 -34.20
CA ALA A 195 -31.84 7.43 -34.25
C ALA A 195 -30.66 7.02 -35.15
N LEU A 196 -30.29 5.74 -35.17
CA LEU A 196 -29.27 5.21 -36.07
C LEU A 196 -29.72 5.18 -37.53
N ALA A 197 -30.97 4.78 -37.80
CA ALA A 197 -31.54 4.76 -39.15
C ALA A 197 -31.65 6.16 -39.78
N ALA A 198 -31.89 7.18 -38.96
CA ALA A 198 -32.00 8.56 -39.41
C ALA A 198 -30.64 9.28 -39.56
N ASP A 199 -29.51 8.57 -39.43
CA ASP A 199 -28.15 9.15 -39.33
C ASP A 199 -28.12 10.33 -38.34
N ALA A 200 -28.82 10.18 -37.22
CA ALA A 200 -29.11 11.29 -36.35
C ALA A 200 -27.84 11.78 -35.65
N SER A 201 -27.77 13.10 -35.43
CA SER A 201 -26.65 13.71 -34.71
C SER A 201 -26.41 13.04 -33.34
N PRO A 202 -25.18 13.04 -32.80
CA PRO A 202 -24.88 12.48 -31.49
C PRO A 202 -25.82 12.98 -30.38
N LEU A 203 -26.25 14.26 -30.47
CA LEU A 203 -27.22 14.86 -29.55
C LEU A 203 -28.59 14.17 -29.62
N THR A 204 -29.10 13.90 -30.83
CA THR A 204 -30.38 13.24 -31.05
C THR A 204 -30.36 11.80 -30.52
N LEU A 205 -29.25 11.09 -30.72
CA LEU A 205 -29.06 9.75 -30.16
C LEU A 205 -29.03 9.77 -28.63
N THR A 206 -28.44 10.79 -28.01
CA THR A 206 -28.50 10.95 -26.54
C THR A 206 -29.90 11.28 -26.01
N TRP A 207 -30.70 12.03 -26.77
CA TRP A 207 -32.12 12.24 -26.44
C TRP A 207 -32.92 10.94 -26.54
N ALA A 208 -32.63 10.09 -27.54
CA ALA A 208 -33.22 8.77 -27.65
C ALA A 208 -32.89 7.88 -26.44
N LEU A 209 -31.63 7.87 -25.98
CA LEU A 209 -31.22 7.16 -24.76
C LEU A 209 -31.95 7.69 -23.51
N LEU A 210 -32.09 9.00 -23.37
CA LEU A 210 -32.81 9.61 -22.26
C LEU A 210 -34.32 9.28 -22.30
N ALA A 211 -34.93 9.25 -23.49
CA ALA A 211 -36.32 8.86 -23.67
C ALA A 211 -36.54 7.39 -23.24
N THR A 212 -35.64 6.48 -23.64
CA THR A 212 -35.66 5.08 -23.19
C THR A 212 -35.53 4.99 -21.66
N ALA A 213 -34.59 5.74 -21.05
CA ALA A 213 -34.43 5.78 -19.60
C ALA A 213 -35.69 6.30 -18.89
N ALA A 214 -36.37 7.31 -19.46
CA ALA A 214 -37.60 7.86 -18.90
C ALA A 214 -38.75 6.85 -18.92
N LEU A 215 -38.87 6.06 -19.99
CA LEU A 215 -39.84 4.97 -20.09
C LEU A 215 -39.56 3.86 -19.08
N ASP A 216 -38.30 3.46 -18.92
CA ASP A 216 -37.89 2.48 -17.91
C ASP A 216 -38.21 2.98 -16.48
N VAL A 217 -37.95 4.26 -16.18
CA VAL A 217 -38.33 4.89 -14.89
C VAL A 217 -39.85 4.89 -14.70
N ALA A 218 -40.63 5.18 -15.75
CA ALA A 218 -42.09 5.12 -15.69
C ALA A 218 -42.59 3.70 -15.38
N VAL A 219 -41.97 2.67 -15.97
CA VAL A 219 -42.27 1.26 -15.67
C VAL A 219 -41.89 0.89 -14.23
N VAL A 220 -40.78 1.41 -13.70
CA VAL A 220 -40.38 1.16 -12.30
C VAL A 220 -41.37 1.79 -11.31
N LEU A 221 -41.80 3.02 -11.56
CA LEU A 221 -42.66 3.78 -10.65
C LEU A 221 -44.13 3.37 -10.72
N TRP A 222 -44.65 3.11 -11.92
CA TRP A 222 -46.08 2.88 -12.16
C TRP A 222 -46.42 1.45 -12.60
N GLY A 223 -45.41 0.63 -12.92
CA GLY A 223 -45.61 -0.75 -13.38
C GLY A 223 -46.10 -1.70 -12.28
N THR A 224 -47.05 -2.56 -12.65
CA THR A 224 -47.70 -3.57 -11.78
C THR A 224 -46.91 -4.87 -11.66
N GLY A 225 -45.96 -5.14 -12.56
CA GLY A 225 -45.18 -6.38 -12.61
C GLY A 225 -43.91 -6.36 -11.74
N ARG A 226 -43.90 -7.09 -10.62
CA ARG A 226 -42.72 -7.20 -9.72
C ARG A 226 -41.48 -7.80 -10.40
N ALA A 227 -41.67 -8.68 -11.38
CA ALA A 227 -40.57 -9.32 -12.12
C ALA A 227 -39.88 -8.39 -13.14
N VAL A 228 -40.56 -7.32 -13.58
CA VAL A 228 -40.09 -6.41 -14.64
C VAL A 228 -39.31 -5.22 -14.05
N ARG A 229 -39.62 -4.83 -12.81
CA ARG A 229 -38.95 -3.74 -12.08
C ARG A 229 -37.41 -3.82 -12.01
N PRO A 230 -36.77 -4.97 -11.72
CA PRO A 230 -35.31 -5.02 -11.68
C PRO A 230 -34.68 -4.81 -13.06
N LEU A 231 -35.30 -5.35 -14.11
CA LEU A 231 -34.85 -5.17 -15.50
C LEU A 231 -35.03 -3.71 -15.96
N ALA A 232 -36.17 -3.09 -15.65
CA ALA A 232 -36.40 -1.69 -15.95
C ALA A 232 -35.46 -0.78 -15.16
N CYS A 233 -35.15 -1.11 -13.89
CA CYS A 233 -34.15 -0.38 -13.11
C CYS A 233 -32.76 -0.49 -13.74
N ALA A 234 -32.33 -1.69 -14.14
CA ALA A 234 -31.06 -1.89 -14.83
C ALA A 234 -31.01 -1.16 -16.18
N GLY A 235 -32.09 -1.20 -16.95
CA GLY A 235 -32.26 -0.47 -18.21
C GLY A 235 -32.16 1.04 -18.04
N ALA A 236 -32.89 1.60 -17.07
CA ALA A 236 -32.83 3.02 -16.73
C ALA A 236 -31.42 3.47 -16.32
N TRP A 237 -30.71 2.65 -15.53
CA TRP A 237 -29.32 2.95 -15.15
C TRP A 237 -28.36 2.89 -16.34
N LEU A 238 -28.50 1.89 -17.22
CA LEU A 238 -27.64 1.71 -18.38
C LEU A 238 -27.84 2.85 -19.39
N THR A 239 -29.08 3.08 -19.81
CA THR A 239 -29.43 4.11 -20.80
C THR A 239 -29.27 5.51 -20.24
N GLY A 240 -29.61 5.73 -18.96
CA GLY A 240 -29.39 6.99 -18.25
C GLY A 240 -27.90 7.32 -18.06
N ALA A 241 -27.05 6.36 -17.72
CA ALA A 241 -25.61 6.55 -17.65
C ALA A 241 -25.00 6.84 -19.04
N GLY A 242 -25.46 6.12 -20.07
CA GLY A 242 -25.08 6.38 -21.46
C GLY A 242 -25.42 7.80 -21.91
N ALA A 243 -26.65 8.26 -21.63
CA ALA A 243 -27.08 9.63 -21.91
C ALA A 243 -26.25 10.68 -21.14
N LEU A 244 -26.01 10.45 -19.84
CA LEU A 244 -25.20 11.33 -18.99
C LEU A 244 -23.77 11.47 -19.52
N LEU A 245 -23.08 10.36 -19.75
CA LEU A 245 -21.68 10.36 -20.17
C LEU A 245 -21.52 10.98 -21.55
N SER A 246 -22.42 10.66 -22.48
CA SER A 246 -22.38 11.21 -23.83
C SER A 246 -22.67 12.72 -23.83
N ALA A 247 -23.67 13.17 -23.07
CA ALA A 247 -23.98 14.60 -22.96
C ALA A 247 -22.87 15.37 -22.22
N ALA A 248 -22.23 14.78 -21.20
CA ALA A 248 -21.07 15.36 -20.54
C ALA A 248 -19.87 15.46 -21.48
N ALA A 249 -19.60 14.42 -22.29
CA ALA A 249 -18.55 14.45 -23.30
C ALA A 249 -18.78 15.55 -24.35
N MET A 250 -20.01 15.71 -24.84
CA MET A 250 -20.37 16.80 -25.75
C MET A 250 -20.24 18.18 -25.09
N SER A 251 -20.62 18.30 -23.81
CA SER A 251 -20.46 19.54 -23.02
C SER A 251 -18.98 19.92 -22.84
N VAL A 252 -18.10 18.95 -22.63
CA VAL A 252 -16.64 19.16 -22.54
C VAL A 252 -16.01 19.42 -23.90
N ALA A 253 -16.55 18.87 -24.99
CA ALA A 253 -16.03 19.10 -26.34
C ALA A 253 -16.48 20.45 -26.94
N ALA A 254 -17.45 21.14 -26.34
CA ALA A 254 -17.97 22.41 -26.84
C ALA A 254 -16.91 23.53 -26.77
N ALA A 255 -16.68 24.20 -27.91
CA ALA A 255 -15.74 25.30 -28.02
C ALA A 255 -16.31 26.65 -27.57
N SER A 256 -17.65 26.79 -27.54
CA SER A 256 -18.34 28.02 -27.15
C SER A 256 -19.48 27.74 -26.17
N SER A 257 -19.86 28.74 -25.37
CA SER A 257 -21.00 28.63 -24.43
C SER A 257 -22.32 28.36 -25.13
N THR A 258 -22.50 28.85 -26.37
CA THR A 258 -23.68 28.58 -27.20
C THR A 258 -23.74 27.12 -27.65
N ASP A 259 -22.59 26.52 -27.99
CA ASP A 259 -22.51 25.11 -28.37
C ASP A 259 -22.74 24.19 -27.18
N ALA A 260 -22.30 24.60 -25.99
CA ALA A 260 -22.51 23.89 -24.73
C ALA A 260 -23.96 23.92 -24.23
N LEU A 261 -24.80 24.83 -24.75
CA LEU A 261 -26.16 25.03 -24.28
C LEU A 261 -27.06 23.82 -24.62
N ARG A 262 -26.91 23.25 -25.82
CA ARG A 262 -27.66 22.06 -26.26
C ARG A 262 -27.39 20.81 -25.41
N PRO A 263 -26.14 20.37 -25.18
CA PRO A 263 -25.86 19.26 -24.26
C PRO A 263 -26.18 19.64 -22.80
N GLY A 264 -26.07 20.92 -22.42
CA GLY A 264 -26.49 21.42 -21.10
C GLY A 264 -27.98 21.20 -20.82
N VAL A 265 -28.86 21.50 -21.78
CA VAL A 265 -30.31 21.22 -21.66
C VAL A 265 -30.58 19.73 -21.48
N LEU A 266 -29.85 18.88 -22.20
CA LEU A 266 -29.98 17.42 -22.07
C LEU A 266 -29.54 16.94 -20.68
N LEU A 267 -28.42 17.46 -20.16
CA LEU A 267 -27.94 17.16 -18.81
C LEU A 267 -28.94 17.62 -17.74
N LEU A 268 -29.60 18.76 -17.91
CA LEU A 268 -30.69 19.19 -17.03
C LEU A 268 -31.90 18.27 -17.12
N ALA A 269 -32.22 17.73 -18.30
CA ALA A 269 -33.29 16.74 -18.45
C ALA A 269 -32.95 15.40 -17.77
N VAL A 270 -31.69 14.94 -17.85
CA VAL A 270 -31.17 13.80 -17.07
C VAL A 270 -31.31 14.07 -15.56
N ALA A 271 -30.94 15.27 -15.11
CA ALA A 271 -31.07 15.67 -13.71
C ALA A 271 -32.53 15.67 -13.24
N ALA A 272 -33.44 16.23 -14.03
CA ALA A 272 -34.87 16.28 -13.73
C ALA A 272 -35.46 14.86 -13.62
N LEU A 273 -35.08 13.96 -14.52
CA LEU A 273 -35.52 12.56 -14.47
C LEU A 273 -35.00 11.84 -13.21
N GLY A 274 -33.71 12.02 -12.88
CA GLY A 274 -33.10 11.43 -11.68
C GLY A 274 -33.72 11.94 -10.37
N LEU A 275 -33.96 13.25 -10.26
CA LEU A 275 -34.64 13.86 -9.12
C LEU A 275 -36.11 13.40 -9.02
N PHE A 276 -36.82 13.31 -10.15
CA PHE A 276 -38.20 12.82 -10.18
C PHE A 276 -38.29 11.36 -9.70
N ALA A 277 -37.41 10.49 -10.21
CA ALA A 277 -37.35 9.09 -9.81
C ALA A 277 -37.06 8.95 -8.31
N ALA A 278 -36.14 9.76 -7.80
CA ALA A 278 -35.71 9.68 -6.41
C ALA A 278 -36.71 10.34 -5.43
N TRP A 279 -37.47 11.34 -5.87
CA TRP A 279 -38.58 11.93 -5.12
C TRP A 279 -39.80 11.01 -5.03
N ARG A 280 -40.07 10.25 -6.09
CA ARG A 280 -41.18 9.28 -6.15
C ARG A 280 -40.84 7.90 -5.59
N ALA A 281 -39.58 7.65 -5.23
CA ALA A 281 -39.18 6.37 -4.67
C ALA A 281 -39.90 6.13 -3.33
N PRO A 282 -40.51 4.94 -3.11
CA PRO A 282 -41.22 4.65 -1.87
C PRO A 282 -40.27 4.75 -0.67
N ALA A 283 -40.64 5.57 0.32
CA ALA A 283 -39.88 5.69 1.56
C ALA A 283 -39.94 4.35 2.31
N PRO A 284 -38.79 3.69 2.57
CA PRO A 284 -38.77 2.52 3.43
C PRO A 284 -39.26 2.92 4.82
N GLN A 285 -40.12 2.11 5.44
CA GLN A 285 -40.58 2.32 6.82
C GLN A 285 -39.43 2.19 7.85
N ALA A 286 -38.26 1.70 7.44
CA ALA A 286 -37.05 1.67 8.25
C ALA A 286 -36.22 2.95 8.06
N ALA A 287 -35.61 3.45 9.14
CA ALA A 287 -34.89 4.73 9.23
C ALA A 287 -33.69 4.95 8.27
N ALA A 288 -33.39 3.98 7.38
CA ALA A 288 -32.31 4.07 6.41
C ALA A 288 -32.82 4.58 5.03
N PRO A 289 -32.18 5.60 4.43
CA PRO A 289 -32.54 6.08 3.10
C PRO A 289 -32.32 4.99 2.05
N SER A 290 -33.20 4.91 1.05
CA SER A 290 -33.06 3.94 -0.04
C SER A 290 -31.80 4.25 -0.87
N PRO A 291 -30.90 3.27 -1.10
CA PRO A 291 -29.63 3.50 -1.79
C PRO A 291 -29.83 3.98 -3.23
N HIS A 292 -30.88 3.50 -3.90
CA HIS A 292 -31.22 3.92 -5.27
C HIS A 292 -31.65 5.40 -5.36
N ALA A 293 -32.36 5.93 -4.37
CA ALA A 293 -32.75 7.34 -4.37
C ALA A 293 -31.55 8.27 -4.11
N VAL A 294 -30.61 7.84 -3.24
CA VAL A 294 -29.34 8.54 -3.03
C VAL A 294 -28.48 8.52 -4.30
N ALA A 295 -28.39 7.36 -4.96
CA ALA A 295 -27.63 7.23 -6.20
C ALA A 295 -28.23 8.06 -7.34
N ALA A 296 -29.56 8.04 -7.52
CA ALA A 296 -30.24 8.84 -8.54
C ALA A 296 -30.11 10.35 -8.30
N SER A 297 -30.17 10.81 -7.04
CA SER A 297 -29.88 12.22 -6.72
C SER A 297 -28.41 12.59 -6.89
N ALA A 298 -27.48 11.68 -6.60
CA ALA A 298 -26.06 11.92 -6.86
C ALA A 298 -25.79 12.08 -8.37
N VAL A 299 -26.38 11.22 -9.20
CA VAL A 299 -26.34 11.35 -10.67
C VAL A 299 -26.95 12.65 -11.14
N ALA A 300 -28.12 13.03 -10.60
CA ALA A 300 -28.75 14.29 -10.96
C ALA A 300 -27.90 15.50 -10.57
N GLY A 301 -27.26 15.47 -9.40
CA GLY A 301 -26.34 16.51 -8.97
C GLY A 301 -25.12 16.63 -9.89
N LEU A 302 -24.50 15.51 -10.29
CA LEU A 302 -23.42 15.50 -11.27
C LEU A 302 -23.88 16.06 -12.63
N ALA A 303 -25.09 15.72 -13.08
CA ALA A 303 -25.65 16.24 -14.32
C ALA A 303 -25.87 17.76 -14.27
N VAL A 304 -26.40 18.31 -13.16
CA VAL A 304 -26.53 19.76 -12.97
C VAL A 304 -25.15 20.45 -12.97
N LEU A 305 -24.18 19.90 -12.26
CA LEU A 305 -22.82 20.46 -12.21
C LEU A 305 -22.14 20.43 -13.58
N ALA A 306 -22.32 19.35 -14.33
CA ALA A 306 -21.81 19.23 -15.70
C ALA A 306 -22.52 20.19 -16.67
N ALA A 307 -23.83 20.42 -16.50
CA ALA A 307 -24.60 21.35 -17.33
C ALA A 307 -24.16 22.80 -17.10
N VAL A 308 -24.19 23.25 -15.85
CA VAL A 308 -23.88 24.65 -15.49
C VAL A 308 -22.40 24.93 -15.73
N GLY A 309 -21.50 24.06 -15.24
CA GLY A 309 -20.07 24.25 -15.43
C GLY A 309 -19.63 24.11 -16.89
N GLY A 310 -20.29 23.26 -17.68
CA GLY A 310 -20.02 23.11 -19.11
C GLY A 310 -20.38 24.33 -19.95
N VAL A 311 -21.47 25.03 -19.62
CA VAL A 311 -21.83 26.30 -20.29
C VAL A 311 -20.89 27.44 -19.90
N LEU A 312 -20.45 27.47 -18.64
CA LEU A 312 -19.56 28.51 -18.12
C LEU A 312 -18.09 28.29 -18.51
N ARG A 313 -17.64 27.05 -18.71
CA ARG A 313 -16.24 26.72 -19.00
C ARG A 313 -15.68 27.48 -20.24
N PRO A 314 -16.33 27.49 -21.41
CA PRO A 314 -15.80 28.18 -22.60
C PRO A 314 -15.72 29.70 -22.46
N ALA A 315 -16.40 30.29 -21.48
CA ALA A 315 -16.40 31.74 -21.25
C ALA A 315 -15.17 32.23 -20.46
N VAL A 316 -14.35 31.32 -19.93
CA VAL A 316 -13.21 31.65 -19.06
C VAL A 316 -11.95 30.98 -19.59
N PRO A 317 -10.75 31.57 -19.43
CA PRO A 317 -9.51 30.89 -19.80
C PRO A 317 -9.38 29.49 -19.19
N ASP A 318 -8.69 28.57 -19.87
CA ASP A 318 -8.60 27.15 -19.46
C ASP A 318 -8.17 26.93 -18.01
N ALA A 319 -7.32 27.81 -17.48
CA ALA A 319 -6.88 27.81 -16.08
C ALA A 319 -8.04 27.89 -15.07
N TRP A 320 -9.17 28.48 -15.46
CA TRP A 320 -10.33 28.71 -14.60
C TRP A 320 -11.44 27.67 -14.76
N ALA A 321 -11.28 26.70 -15.67
CA ALA A 321 -12.27 25.66 -15.91
C ALA A 321 -12.63 24.90 -14.62
N VAL A 322 -11.62 24.44 -13.86
CA VAL A 322 -11.83 23.70 -12.60
C VAL A 322 -12.43 24.58 -11.49
N PRO A 323 -11.94 25.81 -11.23
CA PRO A 323 -12.58 26.76 -10.31
C PRO A 323 -14.07 26.99 -10.57
N VAL A 324 -14.50 27.05 -11.84
CA VAL A 324 -15.92 27.21 -12.20
C VAL A 324 -16.75 26.03 -11.72
N TYR A 325 -16.31 24.78 -11.97
CA TYR A 325 -17.01 23.59 -11.48
C TYR A 325 -17.02 23.52 -9.94
N VAL A 326 -15.95 23.95 -9.28
CA VAL A 326 -15.88 24.04 -7.81
C VAL A 326 -16.89 25.06 -7.27
N LEU A 327 -16.99 26.24 -7.90
CA LEU A 327 -17.98 27.25 -7.54
C LEU A 327 -19.41 26.72 -7.74
N CYS A 328 -19.69 26.01 -8.83
CA CYS A 328 -20.98 25.34 -9.05
C CYS A 328 -21.28 24.31 -7.95
N ALA A 329 -20.29 23.53 -7.50
CA ALA A 329 -20.46 22.55 -6.42
C ALA A 329 -20.75 23.23 -5.07
N VAL A 330 -20.05 24.33 -4.76
CA VAL A 330 -20.32 25.13 -3.55
C VAL A 330 -21.70 25.77 -3.60
N ALA A 331 -22.10 26.31 -4.75
CA ALA A 331 -23.43 26.89 -4.95
C ALA A 331 -24.53 25.82 -4.78
N LEU A 332 -24.32 24.60 -5.32
CA LEU A 332 -25.25 23.50 -5.13
C LEU A 332 -25.38 23.13 -3.64
N LEU A 333 -24.27 23.03 -2.90
CA LEU A 333 -24.30 22.78 -1.45
C LEU A 333 -25.05 23.87 -0.67
N ALA A 334 -24.95 25.13 -1.09
CA ALA A 334 -25.65 26.25 -0.45
C ALA A 334 -27.17 26.25 -0.76
N VAL A 335 -27.55 25.82 -1.97
CA VAL A 335 -28.95 25.77 -2.41
C VAL A 335 -29.70 24.56 -1.88
N VAL A 336 -29.01 23.43 -1.59
CA VAL A 336 -29.63 22.24 -1.01
C VAL A 336 -30.21 22.57 0.37
N ARG A 337 -31.53 22.80 0.41
CA ARG A 337 -32.25 23.18 1.64
C ARG A 337 -32.57 21.97 2.50
N ALA A 338 -32.68 22.21 3.81
CA ALA A 338 -33.11 21.22 4.81
C ALA A 338 -34.54 20.67 4.58
N ASN A 339 -35.36 21.33 3.76
CA ASN A 339 -36.74 20.92 3.46
C ASN A 339 -36.84 19.81 2.40
N LEU A 340 -35.73 19.42 1.76
CA LEU A 340 -35.70 18.29 0.83
C LEU A 340 -35.67 16.95 1.58
N PRO A 341 -36.22 15.87 1.01
CA PRO A 341 -36.11 14.55 1.62
C PRO A 341 -34.64 14.17 1.79
N ARG A 342 -34.30 13.58 2.95
CA ARG A 342 -32.94 13.16 3.35
C ARG A 342 -32.14 12.43 2.26
N PRO A 343 -32.70 11.47 1.47
CA PRO A 343 -31.94 10.84 0.40
C PRO A 343 -31.44 11.83 -0.66
N MET A 344 -32.19 12.91 -0.93
CA MET A 344 -31.84 13.90 -1.94
C MET A 344 -30.73 14.81 -1.47
N VAL A 345 -30.81 15.25 -0.21
CA VAL A 345 -29.76 16.02 0.43
C VAL A 345 -28.45 15.24 0.44
N LEU A 346 -28.50 13.95 0.79
CA LEU A 346 -27.31 13.09 0.81
C LEU A 346 -26.70 12.87 -0.57
N GLY A 347 -27.52 12.63 -1.61
CA GLY A 347 -27.02 12.43 -2.97
C GLY A 347 -26.46 13.72 -3.60
N LEU A 348 -27.18 14.84 -3.47
CA LEU A 348 -26.72 16.14 -3.99
C LEU A 348 -25.46 16.64 -3.26
N ALA A 349 -25.40 16.49 -1.93
CA ALA A 349 -24.18 16.80 -1.17
C ALA A 349 -23.04 15.84 -1.53
N GLY A 350 -23.34 14.56 -1.78
CA GLY A 350 -22.37 13.56 -2.25
C GLY A 350 -21.78 13.92 -3.61
N SER A 351 -22.60 14.36 -4.56
CA SER A 351 -22.14 14.81 -5.89
C SER A 351 -21.22 16.04 -5.81
N SER A 352 -21.57 17.01 -4.97
CA SER A 352 -20.74 18.20 -4.73
C SER A 352 -19.43 17.81 -4.05
N GLY A 353 -19.47 16.91 -3.06
CA GLY A 353 -18.28 16.35 -2.42
C GLY A 353 -17.38 15.60 -3.40
N ALA A 354 -17.95 14.85 -4.35
CA ALA A 354 -17.19 14.16 -5.40
C ALA A 354 -16.48 15.14 -6.34
N VAL A 355 -17.14 16.22 -6.76
CA VAL A 355 -16.52 17.27 -7.59
C VAL A 355 -15.42 18.01 -6.82
N LEU A 356 -15.65 18.35 -5.55
CA LEU A 356 -14.63 18.95 -4.70
C LEU A 356 -13.42 18.02 -4.50
N ALA A 357 -13.67 16.71 -4.30
CA ALA A 357 -12.60 15.72 -4.19
C ALA A 357 -11.80 15.58 -5.50
N ALA A 358 -12.48 15.50 -6.65
CA ALA A 358 -11.83 15.49 -7.95
C ALA A 358 -11.00 16.75 -8.20
N ALA A 359 -11.51 17.92 -7.81
CA ALA A 359 -10.78 19.19 -7.90
C ALA A 359 -9.55 19.23 -6.97
N THR A 360 -9.62 18.64 -5.77
CA THR A 360 -8.43 18.48 -4.91
C THR A 360 -7.39 17.51 -5.49
N LEU A 361 -7.83 16.41 -6.13
CA LEU A 361 -6.92 15.48 -6.81
C LEU A 361 -6.23 16.16 -8.00
N TRP A 362 -6.94 17.03 -8.72
CA TRP A 362 -6.38 17.83 -9.80
C TRP A 362 -5.33 18.85 -9.30
N ALA A 363 -5.48 19.40 -8.10
CA ALA A 363 -4.52 20.32 -7.49
C ALA A 363 -3.31 19.64 -6.82
N LEU A 364 -3.39 18.32 -6.57
CA LEU A 364 -2.37 17.56 -5.84
C LEU A 364 -0.99 17.51 -6.53
N PRO A 365 -0.89 17.34 -7.87
CA PRO A 365 0.41 17.36 -8.57
C PRO A 365 1.18 18.66 -8.34
N LEU A 366 0.50 19.81 -8.30
CA LEU A 366 1.17 21.09 -8.03
C LEU A 366 1.78 21.10 -6.63
N VAL A 367 1.00 20.69 -5.62
CA VAL A 367 1.49 20.63 -4.23
C VAL A 367 2.69 19.68 -4.12
N ALA A 368 2.62 18.52 -4.77
CA ALA A 368 3.72 17.56 -4.82
C ALA A 368 4.98 18.14 -5.47
N VAL A 369 4.85 18.82 -6.62
CA VAL A 369 5.98 19.48 -7.30
C VAL A 369 6.57 20.57 -6.43
N THR A 370 5.76 21.41 -5.78
CA THR A 370 6.27 22.47 -4.90
C THR A 370 6.99 21.93 -3.67
N LEU A 371 6.54 20.80 -3.11
CA LEU A 371 7.15 20.19 -1.92
C LEU A 371 8.42 19.40 -2.24
N LEU A 372 8.42 18.64 -3.34
CA LEU A 372 9.50 17.71 -3.69
C LEU A 372 10.50 18.31 -4.66
N GLY A 373 10.11 19.31 -5.46
CA GLY A 373 10.99 20.00 -6.42
C GLY A 373 12.29 20.54 -5.81
N PRO A 374 12.28 21.09 -4.57
CA PRO A 374 13.52 21.54 -3.93
C PRO A 374 14.56 20.44 -3.69
N ALA A 375 14.19 19.16 -3.72
CA ALA A 375 15.13 18.05 -3.55
C ALA A 375 16.25 18.04 -4.60
N ALA A 376 16.01 18.60 -5.79
CA ALA A 376 17.01 18.72 -6.85
C ALA A 376 18.20 19.61 -6.48
N TRP A 377 18.07 20.46 -5.44
CA TRP A 377 19.16 21.30 -4.92
C TRP A 377 20.17 20.53 -4.06
N ALA A 378 19.87 19.29 -3.64
CA ALA A 378 20.81 18.47 -2.89
C ALA A 378 22.11 18.19 -3.68
N GLU A 379 22.01 18.06 -5.01
CA GLU A 379 23.16 17.83 -5.90
C GLU A 379 23.81 19.14 -6.38
N ARG A 380 23.11 20.27 -6.25
CA ARG A 380 23.50 21.59 -6.78
C ARG A 380 23.64 22.63 -5.68
N ALA A 381 24.03 22.21 -4.48
CA ALA A 381 24.15 23.07 -3.32
C ALA A 381 25.09 24.25 -3.62
N TRP A 382 24.63 25.46 -3.26
CA TRP A 382 25.33 26.73 -3.43
C TRP A 382 25.74 27.08 -4.86
N SER A 383 25.01 26.57 -5.85
CA SER A 383 25.22 26.90 -7.27
C SER A 383 24.68 28.28 -7.70
N GLY A 384 23.94 28.97 -6.83
CA GLY A 384 23.42 30.32 -7.06
C GLY A 384 21.93 30.43 -6.74
N ALA A 385 21.51 31.59 -6.23
CA ALA A 385 20.10 31.85 -5.92
C ALA A 385 19.30 32.03 -7.21
N PRO A 386 18.20 31.26 -7.41
CA PRO A 386 17.31 31.47 -8.55
C PRO A 386 16.57 32.80 -8.42
N ALA A 387 16.06 33.34 -9.53
CA ALA A 387 15.30 34.58 -9.51
C ALA A 387 13.89 34.38 -8.89
N GLY A 388 13.26 33.25 -9.21
CA GLY A 388 11.90 32.91 -8.77
C GLY A 388 11.76 31.45 -8.31
N VAL A 389 10.63 31.15 -7.66
CA VAL A 389 10.32 29.80 -7.18
C VAL A 389 10.17 28.81 -8.33
N ARG A 390 9.57 29.22 -9.46
CA ARG A 390 9.36 28.29 -10.58
C ARG A 390 10.67 27.80 -11.17
N GLU A 391 11.64 28.71 -11.30
CA GLU A 391 13.01 28.37 -11.71
C GLU A 391 13.67 27.41 -10.71
N ALA A 392 13.46 27.63 -9.41
CA ALA A 392 13.99 26.78 -8.35
C ALA A 392 13.46 25.34 -8.35
N LEU A 393 12.27 25.10 -8.93
CA LEU A 393 11.60 23.80 -8.94
C LEU A 393 11.99 22.89 -10.11
N ALA A 394 12.82 23.37 -11.05
CA ALA A 394 13.45 22.61 -12.14
C ALA A 394 12.52 21.63 -12.90
N SER A 395 11.24 21.98 -13.06
CA SER A 395 10.24 21.08 -13.64
C SER A 395 9.60 21.71 -14.89
N GLU A 396 9.54 20.93 -15.99
CA GLU A 396 8.86 21.29 -17.24
C GLU A 396 7.33 21.27 -17.11
N VAL A 397 6.79 21.62 -15.93
CA VAL A 397 5.34 21.67 -15.73
C VAL A 397 4.81 22.91 -16.45
N PRO A 398 3.80 22.77 -17.34
CA PRO A 398 3.14 23.95 -17.89
C PRO A 398 2.55 24.76 -16.72
N TRP A 399 2.83 26.05 -16.58
CA TRP A 399 2.36 26.83 -15.42
C TRP A 399 0.99 27.50 -15.63
N SER A 400 0.44 27.44 -16.84
CA SER A 400 -0.80 28.12 -17.25
C SER A 400 -2.04 27.57 -16.52
N TRP A 401 -2.19 26.26 -16.46
CA TRP A 401 -3.24 25.53 -15.73
C TRP A 401 -3.06 25.48 -14.19
N THR A 402 -1.88 25.80 -13.63
CA THR A 402 -1.60 25.62 -12.19
C THR A 402 -1.83 26.87 -11.33
N SER A 403 -2.04 28.05 -11.92
CA SER A 403 -2.19 29.32 -11.18
C SER A 403 -3.44 29.38 -10.28
N THR A 404 -4.50 28.65 -10.62
CA THR A 404 -5.78 28.64 -9.89
C THR A 404 -5.90 27.52 -8.86
N ALA A 405 -4.96 26.58 -8.81
CA ALA A 405 -4.98 25.46 -7.87
C ALA A 405 -4.99 25.89 -6.38
N PRO A 406 -4.28 26.94 -5.94
CA PRO A 406 -4.41 27.45 -4.57
C PRO A 406 -5.83 27.93 -4.25
N LEU A 407 -6.53 28.55 -5.20
CA LEU A 407 -7.93 28.98 -5.02
C LEU A 407 -8.86 27.77 -4.86
N VAL A 408 -8.67 26.71 -5.66
CA VAL A 408 -9.41 25.46 -5.53
C VAL A 408 -9.20 24.83 -4.14
N LEU A 409 -7.96 24.73 -3.69
CA LEU A 409 -7.65 24.18 -2.37
C LEU A 409 -8.23 25.03 -1.22
N LEU A 410 -8.17 26.37 -1.33
CA LEU A 410 -8.77 27.27 -0.34
C LEU A 410 -10.29 27.19 -0.28
N THR A 411 -10.96 27.09 -1.44
CA THR A 411 -12.43 26.95 -1.46
C THR A 411 -12.88 25.62 -0.85
N VAL A 412 -12.19 24.51 -1.14
CA VAL A 412 -12.48 23.22 -0.52
C VAL A 412 -12.16 23.25 0.99
N ALA A 413 -11.07 23.90 1.40
CA ALA A 413 -10.73 24.12 2.80
C ALA A 413 -11.81 24.94 3.53
N ALA A 414 -12.38 25.95 2.87
CA ALA A 414 -13.48 26.76 3.41
C ALA A 414 -14.74 25.92 3.61
N VAL A 415 -15.09 25.02 2.68
CA VAL A 415 -16.20 24.06 2.83
C VAL A 415 -15.94 23.09 3.99
N ALA A 416 -14.72 22.59 4.14
CA ALA A 416 -14.35 21.75 5.28
C ALA A 416 -14.42 22.51 6.62
N ALA A 417 -14.05 23.80 6.63
CA ALA A 417 -14.14 24.66 7.81
C ALA A 417 -15.59 25.00 8.18
N THR A 418 -16.47 25.26 7.21
CA THR A 418 -17.90 25.49 7.45
C THR A 418 -18.58 24.23 7.95
N THR A 419 -18.29 23.06 7.37
CA THR A 419 -18.81 21.78 7.88
C THR A 419 -18.35 21.51 9.31
N HIS A 420 -17.08 21.75 9.63
CA HIS A 420 -16.60 21.68 11.01
C HIS A 420 -17.40 22.60 11.97
N ARG A 421 -17.65 23.86 11.58
CA ARG A 421 -18.41 24.83 12.39
C ARG A 421 -19.88 24.42 12.59
N LEU A 422 -20.51 23.86 11.56
CA LEU A 422 -21.92 23.46 11.59
C LEU A 422 -22.16 22.10 12.26
N THR A 423 -21.14 21.24 12.35
CA THR A 423 -21.26 19.94 13.05
C THR A 423 -21.24 20.08 14.57
N ALA A 424 -22.17 19.41 15.25
CA ALA A 424 -22.25 19.41 16.71
C ALA A 424 -20.94 18.89 17.37
N PRO A 425 -20.56 19.43 18.55
CA PRO A 425 -19.43 18.90 19.33
C PRO A 425 -19.61 17.40 19.60
N GLY A 426 -18.55 16.60 19.43
CA GLY A 426 -18.59 15.14 19.65
C GLY A 426 -18.94 14.28 18.43
N SER A 427 -19.30 14.88 17.29
CA SER A 427 -19.48 14.12 16.05
C SER A 427 -18.15 13.53 15.55
N THR A 428 -18.17 12.26 15.13
CA THR A 428 -17.02 11.59 14.49
C THR A 428 -16.54 12.29 13.21
N ARG A 429 -17.37 13.14 12.61
CA ARG A 429 -17.05 13.90 11.39
C ARG A 429 -16.35 15.23 11.66
N ARG A 430 -16.38 15.72 12.90
CA ARG A 430 -15.86 17.06 13.24
C ARG A 430 -14.33 17.09 13.21
N ALA A 431 -13.67 16.12 13.83
CA ALA A 431 -12.21 16.00 13.83
C ALA A 431 -11.59 15.88 12.41
N PRO A 432 -12.08 14.99 11.52
CA PRO A 432 -11.52 14.90 10.17
C PRO A 432 -11.80 16.17 9.33
N ALA A 433 -12.94 16.84 9.50
CA ALA A 433 -13.21 18.09 8.79
C ALA A 433 -12.21 19.21 9.17
N ALA A 434 -11.86 19.33 10.45
CA ALA A 434 -10.83 20.27 10.89
C ALA A 434 -9.44 19.93 10.33
N CYS A 435 -9.08 18.64 10.31
CA CYS A 435 -7.82 18.15 9.75
C CYS A 435 -7.71 18.42 8.24
N VAL A 436 -8.79 18.15 7.49
CA VAL A 436 -8.86 18.42 6.05
C VAL A 436 -8.79 19.92 5.77
N ALA A 437 -9.50 20.74 6.54
CA ALA A 437 -9.42 22.20 6.40
C ALA A 437 -8.00 22.74 6.65
N LEU A 438 -7.31 22.23 7.68
CA LEU A 438 -5.93 22.61 7.98
C LEU A 438 -4.97 22.17 6.87
N ALA A 439 -5.03 20.90 6.46
CA ALA A 439 -4.14 20.36 5.43
C ALA A 439 -4.32 21.07 4.07
N LEU A 440 -5.57 21.32 3.66
CA LEU A 440 -5.86 22.00 2.40
C LEU A 440 -5.52 23.49 2.44
N SER A 441 -5.75 24.18 3.55
CA SER A 441 -5.34 25.59 3.70
C SER A 441 -3.82 25.75 3.70
N TRP A 442 -3.10 24.83 4.36
CA TRP A 442 -1.64 24.76 4.30
C TRP A 442 -1.14 24.48 2.88
N ALA A 443 -1.69 23.46 2.22
CA ALA A 443 -1.30 23.09 0.86
C ALA A 443 -1.57 24.23 -0.14
N ALA A 444 -2.67 24.95 0.02
CA ALA A 444 -2.97 26.12 -0.79
C ALA A 444 -1.94 27.24 -0.56
N ALA A 445 -1.67 27.58 0.70
CA ALA A 445 -0.72 28.63 1.04
C ALA A 445 0.70 28.29 0.55
N TYR A 446 1.08 27.01 0.60
CA TYR A 446 2.35 26.51 0.08
C TYR A 446 2.42 26.64 -1.44
N ALA A 447 1.38 26.18 -2.15
CA ALA A 447 1.30 26.26 -3.62
C ALA A 447 1.25 27.72 -4.14
N THR A 448 0.75 28.67 -3.36
CA THR A 448 0.69 30.10 -3.74
C THR A 448 2.05 30.68 -4.10
N GLY A 449 3.14 30.26 -3.43
CA GLY A 449 4.48 30.75 -3.72
C GLY A 449 4.93 30.46 -5.16
N ALA A 450 4.65 29.25 -5.64
CA ALA A 450 4.91 28.86 -7.03
C ALA A 450 3.85 29.39 -8.01
N ALA A 451 2.58 29.47 -7.59
CA ALA A 451 1.50 29.98 -8.43
C ALA A 451 1.69 31.47 -8.79
N LEU A 452 2.19 32.28 -7.86
CA LEU A 452 2.49 33.71 -8.07
C LEU A 452 3.92 33.98 -8.54
N ASP A 453 4.75 32.94 -8.67
CA ASP A 453 6.19 33.04 -8.95
C ASP A 453 6.91 34.07 -8.08
N LEU A 454 6.75 33.93 -6.76
CA LEU A 454 7.38 34.82 -5.80
C LEU A 454 8.91 34.78 -5.99
N GLY A 455 9.55 35.94 -5.84
CA GLY A 455 11.01 36.02 -5.81
C GLY A 455 11.58 35.11 -4.72
N TYR A 456 12.76 34.54 -4.96
CA TYR A 456 13.42 33.60 -4.04
C TYR A 456 13.37 33.98 -2.55
N PRO A 457 13.76 35.20 -2.12
CA PRO A 457 13.73 35.55 -0.69
C PRO A 457 12.30 35.57 -0.12
N ALA A 458 11.33 36.09 -0.88
CA ALA A 458 9.93 36.12 -0.46
C ALA A 458 9.38 34.70 -0.29
N ALA A 459 9.72 33.78 -1.18
CA ALA A 459 9.31 32.39 -1.09
C ALA A 459 9.92 31.64 0.10
N VAL A 460 11.22 31.83 0.35
CA VAL A 460 11.89 31.24 1.53
C VAL A 460 11.22 31.75 2.81
N THR A 461 10.93 33.06 2.91
CA THR A 461 10.24 33.61 4.09
C THR A 461 8.83 33.05 4.26
N LEU A 462 8.06 32.93 3.18
CA LEU A 462 6.73 32.32 3.19
C LEU A 462 6.79 30.86 3.67
N TYR A 463 7.72 30.06 3.16
CA TYR A 463 7.85 28.66 3.54
C TYR A 463 8.37 28.45 4.97
N VAL A 464 9.23 29.34 5.47
CA VAL A 464 9.61 29.37 6.90
C VAL A 464 8.38 29.68 7.76
N LEU A 465 7.55 30.65 7.39
CA LEU A 465 6.31 30.97 8.09
C LEU A 465 5.32 29.79 8.06
N LEU A 466 5.23 29.08 6.93
CA LEU A 466 4.41 27.87 6.78
C LEU A 466 4.95 26.65 7.53
N ALA A 467 6.22 26.64 7.94
CA ALA A 467 6.73 25.69 8.91
C ALA A 467 6.39 26.12 10.35
N ALA A 468 6.58 27.40 10.67
CA ALA A 468 6.40 27.95 12.02
C ALA A 468 4.94 27.98 12.50
N ALA A 469 4.00 28.42 11.65
CA ALA A 469 2.59 28.56 12.02
C ALA A 469 1.91 27.22 12.41
N PRO A 470 2.00 26.13 11.61
CA PRO A 470 1.42 24.85 12.01
C PRO A 470 2.19 24.22 13.17
N LEU A 471 3.50 24.47 13.31
CA LEU A 471 4.26 24.02 14.48
C LEU A 471 3.74 24.68 15.77
N ALA A 472 3.51 26.00 15.74
CA ALA A 472 2.91 26.73 16.85
C ALA A 472 1.48 26.22 17.17
N LEU A 473 0.70 25.86 16.15
CA LEU A 473 -0.62 25.25 16.34
C LEU A 473 -0.54 23.85 16.97
N ALA A 474 0.44 23.05 16.58
CA ALA A 474 0.69 21.73 17.18
C ALA A 474 1.09 21.84 18.66
N VAL A 475 1.87 22.86 19.03
CA VAL A 475 2.27 23.14 20.43
C VAL A 475 1.09 23.65 21.27
N ARG A 476 0.23 24.49 20.69
CA ARG A 476 -0.94 25.08 21.39
C ARG A 476 -2.14 24.14 21.51
N ALA A 477 -2.13 22.98 20.85
CA ALA A 477 -3.25 22.06 20.87
C ALA A 477 -3.50 21.55 22.31
N THR A 478 -4.66 21.88 22.86
CA THR A 478 -5.02 21.61 24.27
C THR A 478 -5.22 20.14 24.60
N ALA A 479 -5.50 19.31 23.60
CA ALA A 479 -5.67 17.87 23.74
C ALA A 479 -4.43 17.13 23.21
N PRO A 480 -3.62 16.51 24.09
CA PRO A 480 -2.46 15.75 23.67
C PRO A 480 -2.89 14.59 22.77
N GLY A 481 -2.27 14.48 21.58
CA GLY A 481 -2.60 13.44 20.60
C GLY A 481 -3.83 13.70 19.74
N SER A 482 -4.37 14.93 19.73
CA SER A 482 -5.46 15.26 18.81
C SER A 482 -5.03 15.08 17.34
N PRO A 483 -5.91 14.58 16.45
CA PRO A 483 -5.59 14.40 15.04
C PRO A 483 -5.24 15.75 14.36
N LEU A 484 -5.76 16.85 14.89
CA LEU A 484 -5.40 18.20 14.45
C LEU A 484 -3.94 18.56 14.78
N ALA A 485 -3.46 18.24 15.98
CA ALA A 485 -2.06 18.46 16.34
C ALA A 485 -1.10 17.62 15.48
N LEU A 486 -1.47 16.38 15.18
CA LEU A 486 -0.68 15.49 14.31
C LEU A 486 -0.63 16.00 12.87
N THR A 487 -1.75 16.45 12.32
CA THR A 487 -1.78 17.03 10.96
C THR A 487 -1.01 18.34 10.89
N ALA A 488 -1.10 19.18 11.91
CA ALA A 488 -0.29 20.39 12.02
C ALA A 488 1.22 20.07 12.09
N LEU A 489 1.61 19.11 12.91
CA LEU A 489 3.00 18.66 13.01
C LEU A 489 3.52 18.09 11.69
N ALA A 490 2.71 17.30 10.98
CA ALA A 490 3.06 16.77 9.66
C ALA A 490 3.27 17.88 8.62
N CYS A 491 2.39 18.88 8.58
CA CYS A 491 2.52 20.05 7.70
C CYS A 491 3.78 20.88 8.03
N ALA A 492 4.08 21.03 9.33
CA ALA A 492 5.27 21.74 9.79
C ALA A 492 6.56 21.02 9.35
N VAL A 493 6.65 19.71 9.56
CA VAL A 493 7.82 18.91 9.16
C VAL A 493 7.99 18.90 7.64
N ALA A 494 6.91 18.71 6.88
CA ALA A 494 6.95 18.74 5.42
C ALA A 494 7.46 20.09 4.88
N SER A 495 6.95 21.20 5.43
CA SER A 495 7.40 22.55 5.07
C SER A 495 8.86 22.77 5.43
N ALA A 496 9.27 22.33 6.62
CA ALA A 496 10.61 22.54 7.14
C ALA A 496 11.67 21.78 6.31
N VAL A 497 11.38 20.54 5.91
CA VAL A 497 12.25 19.78 5.01
C VAL A 497 12.34 20.47 3.65
N SER A 498 11.20 20.82 3.06
CA SER A 498 11.16 21.41 1.73
C SER A 498 11.85 22.79 1.66
N VAL A 499 11.63 23.67 2.66
CA VAL A 499 12.32 24.96 2.73
C VAL A 499 13.82 24.83 3.00
N SER A 500 14.24 23.81 3.76
CA SER A 500 15.66 23.55 4.00
C SER A 500 16.38 23.09 2.74
N LEU A 501 15.72 22.28 1.91
CA LEU A 501 16.22 21.89 0.59
C LEU A 501 16.27 23.10 -0.35
N LEU A 502 15.25 23.95 -0.36
CA LEU A 502 15.24 25.18 -1.17
C LEU A 502 16.34 26.17 -0.73
N ALA A 503 16.64 26.22 0.57
CA ALA A 503 17.68 27.06 1.13
C ALA A 503 19.10 26.64 0.71
N LEU A 504 19.30 25.42 0.19
CA LEU A 504 20.58 24.97 -0.35
C LEU A 504 21.01 25.75 -1.60
N ALA A 505 20.10 26.47 -2.27
CA ALA A 505 20.47 27.29 -3.42
C ALA A 505 21.48 28.40 -3.09
N ALA A 506 21.42 28.96 -1.88
CA ALA A 506 22.30 30.04 -1.44
C ALA A 506 22.85 29.81 -0.04
N GLN A 507 24.17 30.01 0.13
CA GLN A 507 24.86 29.75 1.39
C GLN A 507 24.26 30.50 2.59
N ALA A 508 24.00 31.81 2.44
CA ALA A 508 23.38 32.62 3.50
C ALA A 508 21.97 32.14 3.86
N ALA A 509 21.18 31.73 2.87
CA ALA A 509 19.85 31.17 3.10
C ALA A 509 19.92 29.82 3.83
N THR A 510 20.87 28.96 3.48
CA THR A 510 21.10 27.67 4.17
C THR A 510 21.32 27.87 5.65
N PHE A 511 22.25 28.76 6.05
CA PHE A 511 22.53 29.02 7.47
C PHE A 511 21.35 29.66 8.20
N ALA A 512 20.67 30.63 7.57
CA ALA A 512 19.51 31.29 8.16
C ALA A 512 18.36 30.30 8.40
N VAL A 513 18.00 29.50 7.40
CA VAL A 513 16.88 28.56 7.49
C VAL A 513 17.18 27.42 8.47
N LEU A 514 18.37 26.81 8.41
CA LEU A 514 18.74 25.75 9.35
C LEU A 514 18.78 26.26 10.80
N GLY A 515 19.31 27.47 11.01
CA GLY A 515 19.32 28.11 12.33
C GLY A 515 17.91 28.42 12.87
N VAL A 516 17.04 28.97 12.02
CA VAL A 516 15.64 29.25 12.40
C VAL A 516 14.86 27.96 12.66
N MET A 517 15.01 26.92 11.84
CA MET A 517 14.36 25.63 12.06
C MET A 517 14.87 24.96 13.34
N LEU A 518 16.18 24.99 13.62
CA LEU A 518 16.76 24.51 14.87
C LEU A 518 16.13 25.21 16.08
N ALA A 519 16.01 26.54 16.04
CA ALA A 519 15.40 27.33 17.12
C ALA A 519 13.90 27.01 17.27
N LEU A 520 13.14 26.92 16.18
CA LEU A 520 11.71 26.64 16.20
C LEU A 520 11.39 25.23 16.74
N PHE A 521 12.09 24.20 16.27
CA PHE A 521 11.90 22.84 16.75
C PHE A 521 12.45 22.65 18.17
N GLY A 522 13.56 23.30 18.53
CA GLY A 522 14.08 23.31 19.90
C GLY A 522 13.10 23.97 20.89
N ALA A 523 12.55 25.14 20.54
CA ALA A 523 11.53 25.81 21.34
C ALA A 523 10.25 24.97 21.45
N SER A 524 9.83 24.32 20.36
CA SER A 524 8.65 23.45 20.34
C SER A 524 8.84 22.19 21.17
N ALA A 525 10.05 21.64 21.24
CA ALA A 525 10.38 20.54 22.14
C ALA A 525 10.33 20.94 23.62
N ALA A 526 10.66 22.20 23.94
CA ALA A 526 10.65 22.72 25.31
C ALA A 526 9.26 23.19 25.77
N LEU A 527 8.46 23.78 24.86
CA LEU A 527 7.15 24.35 25.15
C LEU A 527 5.99 23.37 24.88
N GLY A 528 6.22 22.33 24.08
CA GLY A 528 5.22 21.36 23.69
C GLY A 528 4.77 20.47 24.86
N GLY A 529 3.46 20.25 24.97
CA GLY A 529 2.89 19.23 25.84
C GLY A 529 2.45 17.99 25.06
N GLY A 530 2.44 16.82 25.73
CA GLY A 530 1.91 15.57 25.18
C GLY A 530 2.97 14.57 24.69
N ALA A 531 2.51 13.41 24.22
CA ALA A 531 3.39 12.27 23.95
C ALA A 531 4.07 12.27 22.58
N VAL A 532 3.68 13.17 21.65
CA VAL A 532 4.12 13.11 20.23
C VAL A 532 4.84 14.37 19.76
N THR A 533 4.36 15.56 20.10
CA THR A 533 4.95 16.81 19.60
C THR A 533 6.36 17.08 20.16
N PRO A 534 6.63 16.94 21.47
CA PRO A 534 7.98 17.13 22.00
C PRO A 534 9.05 16.15 21.47
N PRO A 535 8.81 14.83 21.38
CA PRO A 535 9.83 13.90 20.89
C PRO A 535 10.16 14.10 19.42
N VAL A 536 9.17 14.36 18.57
CA VAL A 536 9.38 14.64 17.14
C VAL A 536 10.14 15.95 16.96
N ALA A 537 9.78 17.00 17.71
CA ALA A 537 10.46 18.28 17.65
C ALA A 537 11.92 18.19 18.15
N ALA A 538 12.18 17.43 19.22
CA ALA A 538 13.53 17.20 19.73
C ALA A 538 14.41 16.47 18.69
N GLY A 539 13.87 15.44 18.04
CA GLY A 539 14.57 14.74 16.97
C GLY A 539 14.85 15.62 15.75
N ALA A 540 13.86 16.41 15.32
CA ALA A 540 14.02 17.36 14.22
C ALA A 540 15.08 18.43 14.53
N ALA A 541 15.13 18.94 15.77
CA ALA A 541 16.16 19.88 16.20
C ALA A 541 17.58 19.30 16.07
N VAL A 542 17.79 18.03 16.44
CA VAL A 542 19.10 17.37 16.23
C VAL A 542 19.45 17.28 14.75
N VAL A 543 18.50 16.90 13.90
CA VAL A 543 18.72 16.84 12.43
C VAL A 543 19.14 18.22 11.88
N TYR A 544 18.46 19.31 12.29
CA TYR A 544 18.84 20.65 11.86
C TYR A 544 20.19 21.10 12.43
N ALA A 545 20.54 20.72 13.67
CA ALA A 545 21.86 20.97 14.23
C ALA A 545 22.96 20.22 13.46
N THR A 546 22.71 18.96 13.07
CA THR A 546 23.62 18.17 12.22
C THR A 546 23.77 18.80 10.84
N GLY A 547 22.67 19.24 10.22
CA GLY A 547 22.70 19.95 8.95
C GLY A 547 23.50 21.25 9.03
N LEU A 548 23.33 22.02 10.12
CA LEU A 548 24.05 23.27 10.34
C LEU A 548 25.55 23.03 10.54
N ALA A 549 25.93 22.00 11.31
CA ALA A 549 27.33 21.60 11.48
C ALA A 549 27.96 21.12 10.17
N GLY A 550 27.20 20.36 9.36
CA GLY A 550 27.60 19.94 8.02
C GLY A 550 27.79 21.11 7.07
N ALA A 551 26.85 22.05 7.03
CA ALA A 551 26.93 23.27 6.22
C ALA A 551 28.08 24.17 6.66
N ALA A 552 28.34 24.29 7.96
CA ALA A 552 29.53 24.98 8.46
C ALA A 552 30.80 24.31 7.96
N ALA A 553 30.90 22.99 8.07
CA ALA A 553 32.09 22.26 7.62
C ALA A 553 32.33 22.37 6.11
N SER A 554 31.28 22.28 5.28
CA SER A 554 31.39 22.48 3.84
C SER A 554 31.73 23.93 3.48
N SER A 555 31.28 24.93 4.25
CA SER A 555 31.62 26.33 3.99
C SER A 555 33.11 26.65 4.20
N PHE A 556 33.77 25.93 5.12
CA PHE A 556 35.21 26.00 5.33
C PHE A 556 36.00 25.08 4.38
N ALA A 557 35.34 24.45 3.40
CA ALA A 557 35.92 23.48 2.48
C ALA A 557 36.71 22.35 3.19
N LEU A 558 36.24 21.95 4.37
CA LEU A 558 36.87 20.89 5.15
C LEU A 558 36.76 19.55 4.41
N ALA A 559 37.83 18.77 4.43
CA ALA A 559 37.78 17.41 3.93
C ALA A 559 36.72 16.58 4.71
N PRO A 560 36.07 15.57 4.08
CA PRO A 560 34.96 14.83 4.70
C PRO A 560 35.28 14.27 6.10
N HIS A 561 36.51 13.81 6.31
CA HIS A 561 36.95 13.28 7.60
C HIS A 561 37.06 14.35 8.70
N HIS A 562 37.41 15.60 8.36
CA HIS A 562 37.38 16.72 9.31
C HIS A 562 35.94 17.18 9.59
N ALA A 563 35.07 17.16 8.57
CA ALA A 563 33.65 17.47 8.72
C ALA A 563 32.96 16.49 9.68
N GLY A 564 33.31 15.19 9.62
CA GLY A 564 32.84 14.18 10.57
C GLY A 564 33.14 14.55 12.03
N LEU A 565 34.32 15.11 12.32
CA LEU A 565 34.67 15.53 13.68
C LEU A 565 33.85 16.72 14.18
N VAL A 566 33.55 17.68 13.30
CA VAL A 566 32.67 18.82 13.62
C VAL A 566 31.25 18.34 13.91
N ILE A 567 30.72 17.41 13.10
CA ILE A 567 29.38 16.84 13.30
C ILE A 567 29.27 16.08 14.62
N LEU A 568 30.36 15.49 15.12
CA LEU A 568 30.40 14.76 16.38
C LEU A 568 30.12 15.63 17.63
N ALA A 569 30.22 16.96 17.52
CA ALA A 569 29.78 17.86 18.58
C ALA A 569 28.26 17.77 18.84
N VAL A 570 27.47 17.44 17.81
CA VAL A 570 26.00 17.33 17.89
C VAL A 570 25.54 16.16 18.77
N PRO A 571 25.97 14.89 18.57
CA PRO A 571 25.64 13.79 19.47
C PRO A 571 26.14 14.03 20.91
N ALA A 572 27.28 14.69 21.09
CA ALA A 572 27.77 15.05 22.42
C ALA A 572 26.82 16.03 23.12
N ALA A 573 26.42 17.10 22.43
CA ALA A 573 25.44 18.07 22.95
C ALA A 573 24.08 17.42 23.22
N ALA A 574 23.60 16.56 22.30
CA ALA A 574 22.36 15.81 22.45
C ALA A 574 22.39 14.89 23.68
N ALA A 575 23.51 14.18 23.91
CA ALA A 575 23.69 13.34 25.09
C ALA A 575 23.71 14.14 26.41
N VAL A 576 24.33 15.33 26.42
CA VAL A 576 24.34 16.24 27.58
C VAL A 576 22.95 16.82 27.85
N LEU A 577 22.24 17.25 26.82
CA LEU A 577 20.86 17.74 26.91
C LEU A 577 19.92 16.63 27.40
N ALA A 578 20.04 15.42 26.86
CA ALA A 578 19.29 14.25 27.30
C ALA A 578 19.54 13.93 28.78
N ALA A 579 20.75 14.20 29.29
CA ALA A 579 21.07 14.01 30.71
C ALA A 579 20.46 15.08 31.62
N ARG A 580 20.18 16.28 31.10
CA ARG A 580 19.59 17.39 31.87
C ARG A 580 18.06 17.38 31.86
N ILE A 581 17.44 16.79 30.83
CA ILE A 581 15.98 16.72 30.71
C ILE A 581 15.47 15.58 31.60
N ARG A 582 14.58 15.91 32.55
CA ARG A 582 13.95 14.94 33.46
C ARG A 582 12.84 14.09 32.81
N ASP A 583 12.34 14.54 31.66
CA ASP A 583 11.25 13.88 30.94
C ASP A 583 11.77 12.75 30.03
N HIS A 584 11.32 11.53 30.29
CA HIS A 584 11.81 10.33 29.61
C HIS A 584 11.33 10.25 28.14
N VAL A 585 10.24 10.94 27.81
CA VAL A 585 9.60 10.88 26.48
C VAL A 585 10.45 11.59 25.43
N THR A 586 11.07 12.72 25.76
CA THR A 586 11.94 13.49 24.85
C THR A 586 13.38 13.00 24.82
N ALA A 587 13.85 12.40 25.91
CA ALA A 587 15.24 11.94 26.03
C ALA A 587 15.58 10.81 25.04
N LEU A 588 14.66 9.86 24.82
CA LEU A 588 14.89 8.74 23.91
C LEU A 588 15.07 9.18 22.43
N PRO A 589 14.15 9.95 21.81
CA PRO A 589 14.34 10.46 20.46
C PRO A 589 15.60 11.30 20.29
N LEU A 590 15.95 12.09 21.31
CA LEU A 590 17.18 12.89 21.30
C LEU A 590 18.44 12.00 21.28
N GLU A 591 18.45 10.92 22.07
CA GLU A 591 19.54 9.93 22.07
C GLU A 591 19.61 9.15 20.76
N VAL A 592 18.47 8.73 20.19
CA VAL A 592 18.40 7.97 18.94
C VAL A 592 18.84 8.81 17.75
N THR A 593 18.34 10.04 17.63
CA THR A 593 18.74 10.97 16.56
C THR A 593 20.17 11.45 16.73
N GLY A 594 20.64 11.65 17.96
CA GLY A 594 22.05 11.88 18.27
C GLY A 594 22.92 10.71 17.82
N ALA A 595 22.55 9.47 18.15
CA ALA A 595 23.29 8.28 17.71
C ALA A 595 23.34 8.17 16.17
N ALA A 596 22.24 8.48 15.47
CA ALA A 596 22.23 8.55 14.01
C ALA A 596 23.20 9.61 13.46
N ALA A 597 23.26 10.80 14.07
CA ALA A 597 24.26 11.82 13.72
C ALA A 597 25.70 11.34 13.99
N GLY A 598 25.92 10.59 15.07
CA GLY A 598 27.21 9.95 15.36
C GLY A 598 27.62 8.91 14.33
N LEU A 599 26.68 8.09 13.85
CA LEU A 599 26.93 7.14 12.76
C LEU A 599 27.27 7.85 11.44
N LEU A 600 26.58 8.96 11.14
CA LEU A 600 26.92 9.82 10.00
C LEU A 600 28.35 10.37 10.13
N ALA A 601 28.73 10.88 11.30
CA ALA A 601 30.08 11.37 11.57
C ALA A 601 31.14 10.28 11.35
N ILE A 602 30.91 9.05 11.85
CA ILE A 602 31.79 7.90 11.63
C ILE A 602 31.88 7.59 10.13
N GLY A 603 30.76 7.54 9.41
CA GLY A 603 30.70 7.28 7.97
C GLY A 603 31.57 8.24 7.15
N LEU A 604 31.56 9.53 7.48
CA LEU A 604 32.37 10.55 6.82
C LEU A 604 33.89 10.37 7.06
N THR A 605 34.29 9.65 8.11
CA THR A 605 35.69 9.39 8.44
C THR A 605 36.24 8.08 7.89
N VAL A 606 35.41 7.23 7.26
CA VAL A 606 35.80 5.86 6.85
C VAL A 606 37.01 5.83 5.93
N ASN A 607 37.13 6.79 5.02
CA ASN A 607 38.22 6.86 4.04
C ASN A 607 39.56 7.32 4.65
N HIS A 608 39.62 7.62 5.96
CA HIS A 608 40.85 8.03 6.62
C HIS A 608 40.97 7.40 8.00
N ALA A 609 41.74 6.30 8.08
CA ALA A 609 41.82 5.42 9.24
C ALA A 609 42.22 6.12 10.56
N PRO A 610 43.18 7.07 10.61
CA PRO A 610 43.51 7.78 11.85
C PRO A 610 42.33 8.58 12.42
N THR A 611 41.59 9.30 11.58
CA THR A 611 40.41 10.06 12.00
C THR A 611 39.22 9.17 12.32
N LEU A 612 39.09 8.03 11.64
CA LEU A 612 38.08 7.02 11.96
C LEU A 612 38.28 6.48 13.38
N ALA A 613 39.53 6.14 13.75
CA ALA A 613 39.86 5.72 15.10
C ALA A 613 39.50 6.80 16.14
N LEU A 614 39.80 8.07 15.87
CA LEU A 614 39.44 9.19 16.73
C LEU A 614 37.91 9.34 16.86
N ALA A 615 37.18 9.29 15.76
CA ALA A 615 35.73 9.42 15.74
C ALA A 615 35.05 8.27 16.50
N LEU A 616 35.52 7.03 16.33
CA LEU A 616 35.07 5.86 17.09
C LEU A 616 35.36 6.00 18.59
N ALA A 617 36.55 6.48 18.96
CA ALA A 617 36.91 6.71 20.36
C ALA A 617 36.03 7.78 21.01
N LEU A 618 35.86 8.93 20.36
CA LEU A 618 35.00 10.01 20.84
C LEU A 618 33.52 9.59 20.92
N SER A 619 33.05 8.81 19.94
CA SER A 619 31.70 8.19 19.98
C SER A 619 31.57 7.22 21.15
N GLY A 620 32.62 6.44 21.43
CA GLY A 620 32.73 5.57 22.61
C GLY A 620 32.65 6.34 23.92
N VAL A 621 33.28 7.52 24.01
CA VAL A 621 33.19 8.42 25.18
C VAL A 621 31.77 8.94 25.37
N ILE A 622 31.10 9.38 24.29
CA ILE A 622 29.70 9.84 24.34
C ILE A 622 28.79 8.70 24.83
N ALA A 623 28.94 7.49 24.25
CA ALA A 623 28.19 6.30 24.64
C ALA A 623 28.46 5.91 26.11
N ALA A 624 29.71 5.95 26.55
CA ALA A 624 30.08 5.68 27.95
C ALA A 624 29.42 6.68 28.91
N GLY A 625 29.44 7.98 28.57
CA GLY A 625 28.76 9.03 29.34
C GLY A 625 27.24 8.82 29.41
N THR A 626 26.62 8.30 28.34
CA THR A 626 25.19 7.95 28.38
C THR A 626 24.91 6.72 29.25
N ALA A 627 25.83 5.75 29.30
CA ALA A 627 25.68 4.51 30.05
C ALA A 627 25.75 4.69 31.58
N VAL A 628 26.32 5.81 32.07
CA VAL A 628 26.34 6.17 33.50
C VAL A 628 24.93 6.40 34.06
N ARG A 629 23.96 6.74 33.21
CA ARG A 629 22.58 7.04 33.63
C ARG A 629 21.80 5.77 34.03
N ALA A 630 21.03 5.88 35.11
CA ALA A 630 20.14 4.82 35.56
C ALA A 630 19.13 4.49 34.43
N GLY A 631 19.07 3.22 34.01
CA GLY A 631 18.21 2.75 32.90
C GLY A 631 18.88 2.69 31.52
N ARG A 632 20.10 3.22 31.33
CA ARG A 632 20.85 3.19 30.04
C ARG A 632 22.14 2.38 30.07
N ARG A 633 22.34 1.58 31.12
CA ARG A 633 23.46 0.64 31.28
C ARG A 633 23.76 -0.26 30.06
N PRO A 634 22.79 -0.76 29.26
CA PRO A 634 23.13 -1.57 28.08
C PRO A 634 23.90 -0.79 27.01
N VAL A 635 23.82 0.55 26.97
CA VAL A 635 24.62 1.37 26.04
C VAL A 635 26.13 1.26 26.33
N GLY A 636 26.50 0.82 27.54
CA GLY A 636 27.89 0.54 27.90
C GLY A 636 28.53 -0.57 27.03
N TYR A 637 27.72 -1.51 26.51
CA TYR A 637 28.22 -2.51 25.55
C TYR A 637 28.59 -1.87 24.21
N ALA A 638 27.80 -0.90 23.73
CA ALA A 638 28.11 -0.15 22.52
C ALA A 638 29.37 0.71 22.71
N ALA A 639 29.53 1.34 23.88
CA ALA A 639 30.75 2.07 24.22
C ALA A 639 32.00 1.17 24.18
N ALA A 640 31.93 -0.02 24.79
CA ALA A 640 33.02 -0.98 24.76
C ALA A 640 33.37 -1.43 23.33
N ALA A 641 32.36 -1.74 22.52
CA ALA A 641 32.56 -2.11 21.11
C ALA A 641 33.23 -0.96 20.32
N LEU A 642 32.77 0.28 20.50
CA LEU A 642 33.36 1.46 19.84
C LEU A 642 34.82 1.69 20.23
N PHE A 643 35.20 1.50 21.51
CA PHE A 643 36.60 1.60 21.94
C PHE A 643 37.49 0.48 21.39
N VAL A 644 36.98 -0.75 21.31
CA VAL A 644 37.70 -1.87 20.70
C VAL A 644 37.92 -1.59 19.20
N LEU A 645 36.87 -1.17 18.49
CA LEU A 645 36.96 -0.80 17.08
C LEU A 645 37.93 0.37 16.86
N ALA A 646 37.89 1.39 17.71
CA ALA A 646 38.83 2.50 17.66
C ALA A 646 40.29 2.02 17.80
N THR A 647 40.52 1.07 18.71
CA THR A 647 41.86 0.49 18.94
C THR A 647 42.33 -0.32 17.74
N TRP A 648 41.47 -1.18 17.18
CA TRP A 648 41.80 -1.97 15.98
C TRP A 648 42.10 -1.09 14.77
N VAL A 649 41.25 -0.09 14.50
CA VAL A 649 41.46 0.85 13.39
C VAL A 649 42.76 1.64 13.60
N ARG A 650 43.09 2.05 14.84
CA ARG A 650 44.34 2.76 15.12
C ARG A 650 45.58 1.89 14.92
N LEU A 651 45.52 0.62 15.34
CA LEU A 651 46.59 -0.35 15.17
C LEU A 651 46.82 -0.68 13.69
N GLY A 652 45.74 -0.87 12.94
CA GLY A 652 45.80 -1.07 11.48
C GLY A 652 46.35 0.15 10.76
N ALA A 653 45.96 1.36 11.17
CA ALA A 653 46.52 2.61 10.64
C ALA A 653 47.99 2.85 11.01
N SER A 654 48.54 2.09 11.97
CA SER A 654 49.94 2.14 12.38
C SER A 654 50.75 0.93 11.87
N ASP A 655 50.18 0.17 10.91
CA ASP A 655 50.77 -1.02 10.30
C ASP A 655 51.21 -2.11 11.32
N VAL A 656 50.50 -2.22 12.44
CA VAL A 656 50.76 -3.26 13.44
C VAL A 656 50.17 -4.58 12.94
N VAL A 657 51.03 -5.57 12.70
CA VAL A 657 50.66 -6.92 12.19
C VAL A 657 50.54 -7.96 13.32
N THR A 658 50.92 -7.61 14.56
CA THR A 658 50.91 -8.55 15.69
C THR A 658 49.48 -8.85 16.17
N PRO A 659 48.98 -10.10 16.08
CA PRO A 659 47.62 -10.44 16.53
C PRO A 659 47.40 -10.19 18.02
N GLU A 660 48.46 -10.19 18.83
CA GLU A 660 48.40 -9.87 20.25
C GLU A 660 47.90 -8.43 20.49
N ALA A 661 48.30 -7.47 19.65
CA ALA A 661 47.87 -6.08 19.79
C ALA A 661 46.35 -5.90 19.58
N TYR A 662 45.73 -6.73 18.73
CA TYR A 662 44.29 -6.69 18.47
C TYR A 662 43.47 -7.48 19.50
N THR A 663 44.02 -8.57 20.03
CA THR A 663 43.28 -9.46 20.93
C THR A 663 43.34 -9.00 22.39
N LEU A 664 44.44 -8.37 22.83
CA LEU A 664 44.62 -7.90 24.22
C LEU A 664 43.57 -6.88 24.69
N PRO A 665 43.19 -5.85 23.91
CA PRO A 665 42.14 -4.90 24.28
C PRO A 665 40.77 -5.54 24.52
N VAL A 666 40.53 -6.75 24.00
CA VAL A 666 39.28 -7.51 24.18
C VAL A 666 39.39 -8.45 25.38
N THR A 667 40.53 -9.13 25.51
CA THR A 667 40.77 -10.15 26.55
C THR A 667 40.85 -9.57 27.95
N VAL A 668 41.49 -8.42 28.14
CA VAL A 668 41.63 -7.80 29.47
C VAL A 668 40.26 -7.40 30.07
N PRO A 669 39.38 -6.67 29.36
CA PRO A 669 38.03 -6.39 29.86
C PRO A 669 37.17 -7.65 30.04
N ALA A 670 37.25 -8.62 29.12
CA ALA A 670 36.49 -9.87 29.22
C ALA A 670 36.84 -10.66 30.49
N LEU A 671 38.13 -10.74 30.82
CA LEU A 671 38.60 -11.35 32.07
C LEU A 671 38.15 -10.57 33.30
N ALA A 672 38.22 -9.24 33.28
CA ALA A 672 37.75 -8.40 34.38
C ALA A 672 36.23 -8.59 34.64
N ILE A 673 35.42 -8.66 33.58
CA ILE A 673 33.99 -8.96 33.65
C ILE A 673 33.76 -10.38 34.19
N GLY A 674 34.55 -11.36 33.75
CA GLY A 674 34.52 -12.73 34.26
C GLY A 674 34.79 -12.81 35.77
N VAL A 675 35.79 -12.07 36.27
CA VAL A 675 36.11 -11.96 37.71
C VAL A 675 34.95 -11.33 38.48
N LEU A 676 34.42 -10.20 37.99
CA LEU A 676 33.30 -9.48 38.62
C LEU A 676 32.02 -10.31 38.65
N ARG A 677 31.72 -11.03 37.56
CA ARG A 677 30.56 -11.94 37.48
C ARG A 677 30.66 -13.06 38.50
N ARG A 678 31.83 -13.69 38.62
CA ARG A 678 32.03 -14.79 39.58
C ARG A 678 32.06 -14.32 41.05
N ARG A 679 32.41 -13.06 41.31
CA ARG A 679 32.27 -12.43 42.64
C ARG A 679 30.80 -12.22 43.04
N ARG A 680 29.91 -12.00 42.07
CA ARG A 680 28.47 -11.81 42.30
C ARG A 680 27.68 -13.11 42.25
N ASP A 681 28.10 -14.07 41.45
CA ASP A 681 27.46 -15.37 41.27
C ASP A 681 28.48 -16.51 41.44
N PRO A 682 28.56 -17.11 42.64
CA PRO A 682 29.49 -18.20 42.94
C PRO A 682 29.22 -19.48 42.13
N GLY A 683 28.02 -19.64 41.57
CA GLY A 683 27.62 -20.80 40.76
C GLY A 683 28.05 -20.71 39.28
N ALA A 684 28.57 -19.56 38.83
CA ALA A 684 28.98 -19.36 37.45
C ALA A 684 30.18 -20.26 37.08
N SER A 685 30.01 -21.05 36.02
CA SER A 685 31.05 -21.97 35.55
C SER A 685 32.30 -21.21 35.08
N SER A 686 33.48 -21.75 35.43
CA SER A 686 34.76 -21.14 35.07
C SER A 686 34.96 -21.05 33.54
N TRP A 687 34.35 -21.97 32.79
CA TRP A 687 34.35 -21.99 31.32
C TRP A 687 33.59 -20.81 30.71
N ALA A 688 32.40 -20.47 31.22
CA ALA A 688 31.62 -19.35 30.70
C ALA A 688 32.19 -17.98 31.09
N ALA A 689 32.95 -17.90 32.19
CA ALA A 689 33.49 -16.64 32.70
C ALA A 689 34.86 -16.27 32.09
N TYR A 690 35.75 -17.24 31.89
CA TYR A 690 37.14 -16.99 31.49
C TYR A 690 37.53 -17.61 30.14
N GLY A 691 36.83 -18.68 29.73
CA GLY A 691 37.16 -19.44 28.52
C GLY A 691 37.19 -18.60 27.25
N PRO A 692 36.12 -17.84 26.92
CA PRO A 692 36.07 -17.00 25.71
C PRO A 692 37.15 -15.92 25.69
N GLY A 693 37.43 -15.26 26.83
CA GLY A 693 38.46 -14.23 26.92
C GLY A 693 39.87 -14.79 26.72
N LEU A 694 40.18 -15.93 27.35
CA LEU A 694 41.50 -16.56 27.20
C LEU A 694 41.72 -17.14 25.79
N ALA A 695 40.71 -17.80 25.22
CA ALA A 695 40.80 -18.36 23.88
C ALA A 695 40.99 -17.27 22.81
N ALA A 696 40.39 -16.09 22.99
CA ALA A 696 40.48 -14.98 22.04
C ALA A 696 41.90 -14.43 21.84
N THR A 697 42.79 -14.51 22.84
CA THR A 697 44.20 -14.12 22.68
C THR A 697 45.13 -15.30 22.50
N LEU A 698 44.94 -16.39 23.25
CA LEU A 698 45.90 -17.50 23.27
C LEU A 698 45.87 -18.31 21.97
N LEU A 699 44.70 -18.49 21.34
CA LEU A 699 44.60 -19.31 20.13
C LEU A 699 45.21 -18.63 18.90
N PRO A 700 44.91 -17.34 18.60
CA PRO A 700 45.56 -16.64 17.49
C PRO A 700 47.07 -16.46 17.69
N SER A 701 47.51 -16.19 18.93
CA SER A 701 48.94 -16.06 19.25
C SER A 701 49.69 -17.40 19.13
N LEU A 702 49.06 -18.53 19.50
CA LEU A 702 49.61 -19.87 19.30
C LEU A 702 49.78 -20.22 17.81
N ILE A 703 48.77 -19.90 16.99
CA ILE A 703 48.85 -20.12 15.53
C ILE A 703 49.96 -19.24 14.93
N ALA A 704 50.05 -17.97 15.35
CA ALA A 704 51.10 -17.06 14.89
C ALA A 704 52.51 -17.52 15.31
N ALA A 705 52.65 -18.09 16.51
CA ALA A 705 53.92 -18.65 16.99
C ALA A 705 54.41 -19.83 16.13
N TRP A 706 53.51 -20.61 15.51
CA TRP A 706 53.88 -21.72 14.63
C TRP A 706 54.38 -21.28 13.25
N GLY A 707 54.06 -20.07 12.81
CA GLY A 707 54.49 -19.50 11.53
C GLY A 707 55.72 -18.60 11.62
N ASP A 708 56.09 -18.15 12.83
CA ASP A 708 57.20 -17.24 13.07
C ASP A 708 58.51 -17.98 13.36
N GLN A 709 59.61 -17.53 12.76
CA GLN A 709 60.95 -18.06 13.01
C GLN A 709 61.66 -17.39 14.21
N HIS A 710 61.01 -16.44 14.91
CA HIS A 710 61.62 -15.66 15.98
C HIS A 710 61.30 -16.23 17.38
N TRP A 711 62.35 -16.37 18.22
CA TRP A 711 62.29 -16.98 19.56
C TRP A 711 61.48 -16.20 20.62
N LEU A 712 61.26 -14.90 20.41
CA LEU A 712 60.63 -14.02 21.41
C LEU A 712 59.14 -14.32 21.65
N ARG A 713 58.39 -14.62 20.57
CA ARG A 713 56.94 -14.84 20.64
C ARG A 713 56.57 -16.14 21.37
N PRO A 714 57.19 -17.30 21.07
CA PRO A 714 56.99 -18.53 21.83
C PRO A 714 57.37 -18.40 23.32
N LEU A 715 58.45 -17.68 23.64
CA LEU A 715 58.88 -17.46 25.02
C LEU A 715 57.85 -16.65 25.83
N LEU A 716 57.39 -15.51 25.29
CA LEU A 716 56.38 -14.67 25.95
C LEU A 716 55.04 -15.39 26.08
N LEU A 717 54.61 -16.13 25.04
CA LEU A 717 53.39 -16.93 25.08
C LEU A 717 53.49 -18.07 26.10
N GLY A 718 54.64 -18.75 26.17
CA GLY A 718 54.92 -19.81 27.15
C GLY A 718 54.93 -19.29 28.58
N ALA A 719 55.58 -18.14 28.84
CA ALA A 719 55.57 -17.49 30.16
C ALA A 719 54.15 -17.07 30.58
N ALA A 720 53.37 -16.49 29.66
CA ALA A 720 51.99 -16.12 29.92
C ALA A 720 51.09 -17.35 30.18
N ALA A 721 51.23 -18.42 29.38
CA ALA A 721 50.51 -19.68 29.57
C ALA A 721 50.83 -20.33 30.92
N LEU A 722 52.10 -20.29 31.34
CA LEU A 722 52.55 -20.77 32.66
C LEU A 722 51.96 -19.94 33.81
N ALA A 723 51.89 -18.62 33.68
CA ALA A 723 51.22 -17.78 34.67
C ALA A 723 49.72 -18.11 34.78
N VAL A 724 49.05 -18.35 33.64
CA VAL A 724 47.62 -18.73 33.59
C VAL A 724 47.38 -20.10 34.22
N THR A 725 48.23 -21.12 33.96
CA THR A 725 48.11 -22.45 34.59
C THR A 725 48.32 -22.41 36.09
N LEU A 726 49.36 -21.71 36.57
CA LEU A 726 49.63 -21.57 37.99
C LEU A 726 48.49 -20.84 38.71
N THR A 727 47.92 -19.80 38.08
CA THR A 727 46.76 -19.09 38.61
C THR A 727 45.51 -19.98 38.63
N GLY A 728 45.28 -20.75 37.56
CA GLY A 728 44.21 -21.75 37.49
C GLY A 728 44.32 -22.85 38.54
N ALA A 729 45.53 -23.34 38.80
CA ALA A 729 45.81 -24.32 39.84
C ALA A 729 45.59 -23.76 41.25
N ARG A 730 46.11 -22.55 41.54
CA ARG A 730 45.93 -21.88 42.85
C ARG A 730 44.48 -21.58 43.15
N GLN A 731 43.70 -21.16 42.15
CA GLN A 731 42.30 -20.77 42.31
C GLN A 731 41.29 -21.91 42.03
N ARG A 732 41.76 -23.13 41.74
CA ARG A 732 40.95 -24.31 41.36
C ARG A 732 39.98 -24.03 40.20
N LEU A 733 40.43 -23.30 39.18
CA LEU A 733 39.66 -22.93 37.99
C LEU A 733 40.01 -23.84 36.81
N GLN A 734 39.08 -24.74 36.44
CA GLN A 734 39.28 -25.71 35.36
C GLN A 734 39.60 -25.06 34.00
N ALA A 735 38.90 -23.98 33.63
CA ALA A 735 39.11 -23.32 32.34
C ALA A 735 40.53 -22.74 32.17
N LEU A 736 41.05 -22.08 33.21
CA LEU A 736 42.42 -21.52 33.19
C LEU A 736 43.47 -22.62 33.16
N LEU A 737 43.27 -23.68 33.96
CA LEU A 737 44.22 -24.78 34.03
C LEU A 737 44.30 -25.54 32.70
N VAL A 738 43.17 -25.84 32.06
CA VAL A 738 43.11 -26.60 30.81
C VAL A 738 43.60 -25.77 29.62
N LEU A 739 43.13 -24.51 29.46
CA LEU A 739 43.56 -23.67 28.34
C LEU A 739 45.04 -23.27 28.47
N GLY A 740 45.50 -22.93 29.68
CA GLY A 740 46.90 -22.61 29.92
C GLY A 740 47.81 -23.82 29.69
N SER A 741 47.41 -25.02 30.14
CA SER A 741 48.29 -26.19 30.03
C SER A 741 48.34 -26.72 28.61
N ALA A 742 47.23 -26.68 27.87
CA ALA A 742 47.17 -27.04 26.46
C ALA A 742 48.09 -26.14 25.62
N VAL A 743 48.00 -24.81 25.79
CA VAL A 743 48.86 -23.85 25.08
C VAL A 743 50.32 -24.03 25.47
N LEU A 744 50.63 -24.19 26.78
CA LEU A 744 51.99 -24.44 27.25
C LEU A 744 52.57 -25.73 26.65
N THR A 745 51.76 -26.79 26.54
CA THR A 745 52.18 -28.07 25.96
C THR A 745 52.44 -27.94 24.45
N LEU A 746 51.58 -27.22 23.73
CA LEU A 746 51.73 -27.02 22.29
C LEU A 746 52.92 -26.11 21.95
N VAL A 747 53.19 -25.09 22.76
CA VAL A 747 54.40 -24.26 22.64
C VAL A 747 55.65 -25.08 22.96
N ALA A 748 55.64 -25.86 24.05
CA ALA A 748 56.76 -26.73 24.40
C ALA A 748 57.02 -27.81 23.32
N LEU A 749 55.96 -28.38 22.74
CA LEU A 749 56.08 -29.34 21.65
C LEU A 749 56.64 -28.70 20.38
N HIS A 750 56.23 -27.47 20.06
CA HIS A 750 56.76 -26.72 18.92
C HIS A 750 58.27 -26.45 19.08
N GLU A 751 58.71 -25.98 20.25
CA GLU A 751 60.12 -25.73 20.55
C GLU A 751 60.95 -27.03 20.62
N LEU A 752 60.36 -28.13 21.11
CA LEU A 752 61.04 -29.44 21.17
C LEU A 752 61.04 -30.18 19.83
N ALA A 753 60.12 -29.87 18.91
CA ALA A 753 60.02 -30.53 17.61
C ALA A 753 61.34 -30.56 16.82
N PRO A 754 62.09 -29.45 16.64
CA PRO A 754 63.37 -29.49 15.93
C PRO A 754 64.39 -30.41 16.62
N TYR A 755 64.43 -30.43 17.96
CA TYR A 755 65.33 -31.31 18.72
C TYR A 755 64.91 -32.79 18.66
N VAL A 756 63.61 -33.07 18.70
CA VAL A 756 63.07 -34.43 18.55
C VAL A 756 63.35 -34.96 17.14
N VAL A 757 63.20 -34.14 16.10
CA VAL A 757 63.55 -34.51 14.73
C VAL A 757 65.04 -34.77 14.59
N GLN A 758 65.90 -34.00 15.27
CA GLN A 758 67.35 -34.27 15.30
C GLN A 758 67.67 -35.61 15.99
N VAL A 759 67.03 -35.92 17.11
CA VAL A 759 67.22 -37.19 17.84
C VAL A 759 66.65 -38.38 17.08
N VAL A 760 65.46 -38.24 16.47
CA VAL A 760 64.84 -39.27 15.62
C VAL A 760 65.62 -39.46 14.33
N GLY A 761 66.20 -38.40 13.77
CA GLY A 761 67.10 -38.46 12.62
C GLY A 761 68.41 -39.21 12.93
N ALA A 762 68.84 -39.21 14.19
CA ALA A 762 69.98 -39.99 14.66
C ALA A 762 69.62 -41.46 14.99
N LEU A 763 68.33 -41.80 15.09
CA LEU A 763 67.86 -43.16 15.37
C LEU A 763 67.62 -43.96 14.07
N PRO A 764 67.80 -45.30 14.10
CA PRO A 764 67.47 -46.14 12.96
C PRO A 764 65.99 -46.01 12.56
N ARG A 765 65.72 -45.85 11.25
CA ARG A 765 64.37 -45.54 10.70
C ARG A 765 63.25 -46.53 11.10
N TRP A 766 63.59 -47.74 11.52
CA TRP A 766 62.63 -48.77 11.97
C TRP A 766 62.18 -48.61 13.43
N LEU A 767 62.90 -47.82 14.23
CA LEU A 767 62.65 -47.70 15.67
C LEU A 767 61.42 -46.84 16.02
N PRO A 768 61.13 -45.70 15.34
CA PRO A 768 59.91 -44.92 15.58
C PRO A 768 58.61 -45.70 15.36
N PRO A 769 58.41 -46.45 14.25
CA PRO A 769 57.19 -47.26 14.08
C PRO A 769 57.13 -48.43 15.07
N ALA A 770 58.26 -49.00 15.49
CA ALA A 770 58.31 -50.03 16.53
C ALA A 770 57.87 -49.49 17.91
N LEU A 771 58.33 -48.30 18.29
CA LEU A 771 57.88 -47.61 19.51
C LEU A 771 56.40 -47.24 19.44
N ALA A 772 55.91 -46.74 18.30
CA ALA A 772 54.50 -46.44 18.10
C ALA A 772 53.63 -47.71 18.22
N GLY A 773 54.11 -48.84 17.67
CA GLY A 773 53.48 -50.16 17.81
C GLY A 773 53.44 -50.66 19.25
N LEU A 774 54.52 -50.49 20.01
CA LEU A 774 54.59 -50.80 21.44
C LEU A 774 53.63 -49.95 22.27
N LEU A 775 53.52 -48.65 21.96
CA LEU A 775 52.60 -47.73 22.62
C LEU A 775 51.14 -48.11 22.34
N LEU A 776 50.80 -48.44 21.10
CA LEU A 776 49.48 -48.94 20.72
C LEU A 776 49.15 -50.27 21.40
N LEU A 777 50.12 -51.17 21.53
CA LEU A 777 49.96 -52.43 22.27
C LEU A 777 49.74 -52.19 23.77
N ALA A 778 50.47 -51.28 24.40
CA ALA A 778 50.29 -50.94 25.82
C ALA A 778 48.92 -50.29 26.09
N VAL A 779 48.47 -49.39 25.20
CA VAL A 779 47.15 -48.77 25.27
C VAL A 779 46.03 -49.78 24.99
N GLY A 780 46.23 -50.67 24.02
CA GLY A 780 45.31 -51.78 23.74
C GLY A 780 45.19 -52.76 24.92
N ALA A 781 46.30 -53.09 25.57
CA ALA A 781 46.34 -53.99 26.71
C ALA A 781 45.63 -53.41 27.95
N THR A 782 45.76 -52.11 28.20
CA THR A 782 45.06 -51.44 29.31
C THR A 782 43.56 -51.27 29.06
N TYR A 783 43.12 -51.22 27.80
CA TYR A 783 41.71 -51.19 27.44
C TYR A 783 41.01 -52.52 27.73
N GLU A 784 41.68 -53.64 27.46
CA GLU A 784 41.13 -54.98 27.68
C GLU A 784 40.98 -55.33 29.17
N GLN A 785 41.90 -54.86 30.01
CA GLN A 785 41.80 -54.98 31.48
C GLN A 785 40.58 -54.23 32.04
N ARG A 786 40.35 -52.99 31.60
CA ARG A 786 39.18 -52.19 32.06
C ARG A 786 37.84 -52.81 31.65
N LEU A 787 37.80 -53.51 30.51
CA LEU A 787 36.59 -54.16 30.02
C LEU A 787 36.28 -55.49 30.74
N ARG A 788 37.31 -56.22 31.18
CA ARG A 788 37.15 -57.46 31.97
C ARG A 788 36.68 -57.18 33.40
N ASP A 789 37.16 -56.11 34.02
CA ASP A 789 36.71 -55.69 35.37
C ASP A 789 35.25 -55.24 35.38
N ALA A 790 34.81 -54.55 34.33
CA ALA A 790 33.42 -54.13 34.17
C ALA A 790 32.43 -55.31 34.02
N ARG A 791 32.86 -56.44 33.43
CA ARG A 791 32.02 -57.64 33.26
C ARG A 791 31.94 -58.48 34.54
N ARG A 792 33.04 -58.61 35.29
CA ARG A 792 33.05 -59.30 36.60
C ARG A 792 32.15 -58.63 37.64
N LEU A 793 32.05 -57.29 37.62
CA LEU A 793 31.13 -56.54 38.48
C LEU A 793 29.65 -56.77 38.13
N ARG A 794 29.34 -57.10 36.86
CA ARG A 794 27.97 -57.36 36.42
C ARG A 794 27.47 -58.74 36.86
N ASP A 795 28.34 -59.75 36.87
CA ASP A 795 28.01 -61.13 37.24
C ASP A 795 27.96 -61.37 38.76
N THR A 796 28.59 -60.50 39.56
CA THR A 796 28.46 -60.49 41.03
C THR A 796 27.20 -59.75 41.50
N LEU A 797 26.79 -58.69 40.81
CA LEU A 797 25.52 -57.97 41.09
C LEU A 797 24.27 -58.75 40.62
N GLY A 798 24.40 -59.63 39.63
CA GLY A 798 23.31 -60.50 39.17
C GLY A 798 22.96 -61.67 40.10
N ARG A 799 23.81 -61.99 41.10
CA ARG A 799 23.58 -63.06 42.08
C ARG A 799 23.01 -62.58 43.43
N MET A 800 22.70 -61.29 43.56
CA MET A 800 22.06 -60.70 44.74
C MET A 800 20.72 -60.02 44.38
N ARG A 801 19.91 -60.66 43.53
CA ARG A 801 18.49 -60.36 43.36
C ARG A 801 17.66 -61.62 43.43
#